data_AF-A0A9X3WYE6-F1
#
_entry.id   AF-A0A9X3WYE6-F1
#
_cell.length_a   1.000
_cell.length_b   1.000
_cell.length_c   1.000
_cell.angle_alpha   90.00
_cell.angle_beta   90.00
_cell.angle_gamma   90.00
#
_symmetry.space_group_name_H-M   'P 1'
#
loop_
_entity.id
_entity.type
_entity.pdbx_description
1 polymer ?
#
loop_
_entity_poly.entity_id
_entity_poly.type
_entity_poly.pdbx_seq_one_letter_code
_entity_poly.pdbx_strand_id
1 'polypeptide(L)'
;MTPEARIEELSARISLAQGSPSLLVVVAESDATLDEARKLLVGILQRAQMRVEDLGACDVDMGPARWVELTHERAADAYVLSAAPWGPFSGGAFAGLLNAEREFLRRLAGPVLLVVSRDTERILRQKAPDFFTWAARTYELPAPAELVAIARKLGALPDRAPGVPSEEPPIRFLHLSDLHLRPQRVKRYDQDRVLRGLVDFLEQDHQRFPLDLIFITGDLAHSGKPEEFELVVDLFQRILDVTGVPPSHFFVVPGNHDVDRDVGRWLRRTLDKDEEAIVFFEDEHARRFHTQKLEAYRVALASLLGEDRTLGLGVGANAVEVVTVRGARIAVASFNSAFFAQGDDDHGKLWLGEPNVDRAGDRIADEGAQAAIALLHHPFEELHELERDIIEHRFERLFDLVLRGHMHQPKSRGIASQRGGFVELAAPSAYQGSPWPNGCLLGELRPRSGKVRITPYMYASGADPWVLDTKVFPDDAKDGYTHTFAVPEKKRTPSVLRRHLAQATEEAVEAAPEAVQRQVAKVLGIEAPSSRMPKEVAKKVARAAAAKVDDPALLANVVDERRMSTALSKTAADELEAGGPTRIPRSDPQFLEKALGRVAEFIHRKVSGKVAKDAAREEMLVQLIATALSHIVDGPVSVERLLPDAGRPHIVIGAPNDTPAIRSIIGVHLVSKLGDWALSDVPEKRLERLDLHLESGHAEHGALVEVYTGEGDAVPRIERTKTPSGQNVLVLHLFW
;
A
#
# COMPACT_ATOMS: atom_id res chain seq x y z
N MET A 1 -41.17 4.48 33.85
CA MET A 1 -40.23 5.62 33.94
C MET A 1 -39.57 5.78 32.58
N THR A 2 -39.62 6.98 31.99
CA THR A 2 -38.94 7.27 30.72
C THR A 2 -37.42 7.15 30.88
N PRO A 3 -36.66 6.89 29.80
CA PRO A 3 -35.20 6.87 29.84
C PRO A 3 -34.57 8.10 30.52
N GLU A 4 -35.09 9.30 30.23
CA GLU A 4 -34.65 10.55 30.85
C GLU A 4 -34.93 10.59 32.35
N ALA A 5 -36.12 10.17 32.77
CA ALA A 5 -36.48 10.15 34.18
C ALA A 5 -35.61 9.17 35.00
N ARG A 6 -35.11 8.09 34.38
CA ARG A 6 -34.15 7.16 35.02
C ARG A 6 -32.81 7.85 35.32
N ILE A 7 -32.32 8.63 34.36
CA ILE A 7 -31.09 9.41 34.51
C ILE A 7 -31.28 10.52 35.55
N GLU A 8 -32.41 11.24 35.52
CA GLU A 8 -32.73 12.27 36.51
C GLU A 8 -32.82 11.70 37.94
N GLU A 9 -33.44 10.52 38.12
CA GLU A 9 -33.47 9.84 39.42
C GLU A 9 -32.06 9.47 39.91
N LEU A 10 -31.23 8.90 39.02
CA LEU A 10 -29.85 8.56 39.34
C LEU A 10 -29.06 9.82 39.74
N SER A 11 -29.15 10.91 38.98
CA SER A 11 -28.52 12.19 39.29
C SER A 11 -28.98 12.73 40.64
N ALA A 12 -30.29 12.79 40.91
CA ALA A 12 -30.82 13.26 42.19
C ALA A 12 -30.28 12.43 43.37
N ARG A 13 -30.10 11.11 43.17
CA ARG A 13 -29.52 10.25 44.20
C ARG A 13 -28.04 10.54 44.45
N ILE A 14 -27.26 10.75 43.40
CA ILE A 14 -25.84 11.11 43.51
C ILE A 14 -25.71 12.41 44.30
N SER A 15 -26.51 13.43 43.97
CA SER A 15 -26.53 14.71 44.70
C SER A 15 -26.80 14.53 46.20
N LEU A 16 -27.74 13.65 46.57
CA LEU A 16 -28.03 13.35 47.98
C LEU A 16 -26.89 12.61 48.70
N ALA A 17 -26.05 11.89 47.96
CA ALA A 17 -24.94 11.10 48.50
C ALA A 17 -23.59 11.84 48.49
N GLN A 18 -23.54 13.09 48.01
CA GLN A 18 -22.31 13.88 47.93
C GLN A 18 -21.64 14.00 49.31
N GLY A 19 -20.31 13.80 49.35
CA GLY A 19 -19.52 13.86 50.58
C GLY A 19 -19.74 12.69 51.55
N SER A 20 -20.56 11.70 51.20
CA SER A 20 -20.78 10.48 51.99
C SER A 20 -20.13 9.27 51.30
N PRO A 21 -19.49 8.35 52.05
CA PRO A 21 -18.97 7.10 51.50
C PRO A 21 -20.15 6.22 51.08
N SER A 22 -20.45 6.20 49.79
CA SER A 22 -21.62 5.51 49.23
C SER A 22 -21.24 4.73 47.98
N LEU A 23 -21.87 3.57 47.79
CA LEU A 23 -21.71 2.77 46.58
C LEU A 23 -23.08 2.61 45.90
N LEU A 24 -23.10 2.94 44.60
CA LEU A 24 -24.23 2.80 43.71
C LEU A 24 -23.86 1.78 42.64
N VAL A 25 -24.65 0.72 42.47
CA VAL A 25 -24.44 -0.25 41.40
C VAL A 25 -25.28 0.17 40.21
N VAL A 26 -24.65 0.39 39.07
CA VAL A 26 -25.28 0.82 37.83
C VAL A 26 -25.19 -0.31 36.81
N VAL A 27 -26.33 -0.73 36.28
CA VAL A 27 -26.43 -1.91 35.41
C VAL A 27 -26.56 -1.48 33.96
N ALA A 28 -25.55 -1.81 33.17
CA ALA A 28 -25.56 -1.72 31.72
C ALA A 28 -26.12 -3.00 31.10
N GLU A 29 -26.50 -2.93 29.82
CA GLU A 29 -27.13 -4.04 29.10
C GLU A 29 -26.22 -5.26 29.01
N SER A 30 -24.95 -5.06 28.64
CA SER A 30 -23.98 -6.14 28.40
C SER A 30 -22.54 -5.68 28.66
N ASP A 31 -21.61 -6.62 28.83
CA ASP A 31 -20.19 -6.29 28.99
C ASP A 31 -19.61 -5.57 27.76
N ALA A 32 -20.12 -5.86 26.56
CA ALA A 32 -19.69 -5.24 25.30
C ALA A 32 -19.99 -3.73 25.25
N THR A 33 -20.99 -3.26 25.99
CA THR A 33 -21.44 -1.86 26.01
C THR A 33 -20.97 -1.10 27.25
N LEU A 34 -20.21 -1.75 28.13
CA LEU A 34 -19.93 -1.25 29.47
C LEU A 34 -19.08 0.04 29.48
N ASP A 35 -18.02 0.06 28.67
CA ASP A 35 -17.10 1.19 28.61
C ASP A 35 -17.74 2.41 27.93
N GLU A 36 -18.56 2.16 26.90
CA GLU A 36 -19.36 3.18 26.23
C GLU A 36 -20.42 3.76 27.19
N ALA A 37 -21.17 2.90 27.88
CA ALA A 37 -22.17 3.30 28.87
C ALA A 37 -21.56 4.12 30.00
N ARG A 38 -20.38 3.73 30.52
CA ARG A 38 -19.64 4.48 31.53
C ARG A 38 -19.28 5.88 31.05
N LYS A 39 -18.69 6.00 29.86
CA LYS A 39 -18.29 7.31 29.28
C LYS A 39 -19.48 8.22 29.02
N LEU A 40 -20.56 7.67 28.47
CA LEU A 40 -21.81 8.42 28.25
C LEU A 40 -22.42 8.89 29.58
N LEU A 41 -22.44 8.03 30.59
CA LEU A 41 -22.94 8.38 31.92
C LEU A 41 -22.13 9.51 32.56
N VAL A 42 -20.79 9.45 32.50
CA VAL A 42 -19.93 10.53 33.00
C VAL A 42 -20.25 11.85 32.29
N GLY A 43 -20.32 11.85 30.96
CA GLY A 43 -20.63 13.06 30.20
C GLY A 43 -22.01 13.63 30.54
N ILE A 44 -23.01 12.76 30.70
CA ILE A 44 -24.38 13.16 31.08
C ILE A 44 -24.38 13.82 32.47
N LEU A 45 -23.72 13.21 33.44
CA LEU A 45 -23.65 13.75 34.81
C LEU A 45 -22.86 15.06 34.89
N GLN A 46 -21.80 15.21 34.10
CA GLN A 46 -21.04 16.46 34.01
C GLN A 46 -21.89 17.62 33.45
N ARG A 47 -22.76 17.35 32.46
CA ARG A 47 -23.71 18.35 31.95
C ARG A 47 -24.83 18.68 32.95
N ALA A 48 -25.12 17.78 33.89
CA ALA A 48 -25.97 18.06 35.05
C ALA A 48 -25.28 18.89 36.14
N GLN A 49 -24.16 19.59 35.82
CA GLN A 49 -23.38 20.45 36.71
C GLN A 49 -22.75 19.73 37.92
N MET A 50 -22.50 18.41 37.82
CA MET A 50 -21.76 17.65 38.82
C MET A 50 -20.29 17.51 38.43
N ARG A 51 -19.36 17.68 39.38
CA ARG A 51 -17.95 17.32 39.16
C ARG A 51 -17.81 15.82 39.29
N VAL A 52 -17.88 15.11 38.16
CA VAL A 52 -17.75 13.65 38.13
C VAL A 52 -16.37 13.25 37.61
N GLU A 53 -15.67 12.43 38.39
CA GLU A 53 -14.39 11.84 38.02
C GLU A 53 -14.57 10.45 37.45
N ASP A 54 -13.85 10.21 36.36
CA ASP A 54 -13.81 8.92 35.69
C ASP A 54 -12.58 8.12 36.14
N LEU A 55 -12.83 7.05 36.90
CA LEU A 55 -11.80 6.15 37.40
C LEU A 55 -11.47 5.01 36.42
N GLY A 56 -12.19 4.90 35.31
CA GLY A 56 -11.92 3.95 34.23
C GLY A 56 -12.46 2.53 34.48
N ALA A 57 -11.91 1.56 33.76
CA ALA A 57 -12.23 0.16 33.92
C ALA A 57 -11.38 -0.46 35.04
N CYS A 58 -12.03 -1.18 35.96
CA CYS A 58 -11.40 -1.95 37.02
C CYS A 58 -11.10 -3.37 36.55
N ASP A 59 -9.85 -3.77 36.75
CA ASP A 59 -9.43 -5.16 36.63
C ASP A 59 -10.03 -6.02 37.76
N VAL A 60 -10.05 -7.34 37.54
CA VAL A 60 -10.68 -8.31 38.45
C VAL A 60 -10.00 -8.43 39.82
N ASP A 61 -8.77 -7.94 39.95
CA ASP A 61 -7.99 -7.84 41.17
C ASP A 61 -8.06 -6.45 41.83
N MET A 62 -8.78 -5.50 41.23
CA MET A 62 -8.95 -4.14 41.74
C MET A 62 -10.22 -4.00 42.60
N GLY A 63 -10.07 -4.24 43.92
CA GLY A 63 -11.15 -4.18 44.89
C GLY A 63 -11.36 -2.81 45.59
N PRO A 64 -12.35 -2.72 46.50
CA PRO A 64 -12.67 -1.54 47.30
C PRO A 64 -11.48 -0.83 47.95
N ALA A 65 -10.43 -1.55 48.36
CA ALA A 65 -9.24 -0.93 48.94
C ALA A 65 -8.56 0.03 47.94
N ARG A 66 -8.41 -0.38 46.68
CA ARG A 66 -7.85 0.46 45.62
C ARG A 66 -8.80 1.58 45.21
N TRP A 67 -10.11 1.36 45.25
CA TRP A 67 -11.09 2.41 44.97
C TRP A 67 -10.99 3.55 45.97
N VAL A 68 -10.79 3.25 47.26
CA VAL A 68 -10.54 4.28 48.28
C VAL A 68 -9.35 5.16 47.89
N GLU A 69 -8.21 4.57 47.56
CA GLU A 69 -7.02 5.31 47.12
C GLU A 69 -7.34 6.24 45.94
N LEU A 70 -7.97 5.72 44.90
CA LEU A 70 -8.34 6.48 43.69
C LEU A 70 -9.30 7.64 44.00
N THR A 71 -10.26 7.44 44.91
CA THR A 71 -11.21 8.51 45.29
C THR A 71 -10.56 9.61 46.12
N HIS A 72 -9.52 9.31 46.91
CA HIS A 72 -8.79 10.33 47.68
C HIS A 72 -7.76 11.09 46.84
N GLU A 73 -7.24 10.47 45.76
CA GLU A 73 -6.32 11.12 44.83
C GLU A 73 -6.97 12.24 43.99
N ARG A 74 -8.30 12.21 43.81
CA ARG A 74 -9.03 13.12 42.91
C ARG A 74 -10.24 13.71 43.62
N ALA A 75 -10.35 15.04 43.71
CA ALA A 75 -11.50 15.68 44.36
C ALA A 75 -12.70 15.78 43.41
N ALA A 76 -13.77 15.05 43.70
CA ALA A 76 -14.99 15.01 42.89
C ALA A 76 -16.26 15.00 43.73
N ASP A 77 -17.40 15.36 43.12
CA ASP A 77 -18.72 15.20 43.71
C ASP A 77 -19.21 13.74 43.59
N ALA A 78 -18.73 13.01 42.58
CA ALA A 78 -18.96 11.58 42.39
C ALA A 78 -17.86 10.93 41.54
N TYR A 79 -17.73 9.62 41.65
CA TYR A 79 -16.73 8.82 40.95
C TYR A 79 -17.40 7.70 40.17
N VAL A 80 -16.95 7.43 38.94
CA VAL A 80 -17.52 6.36 38.11
C VAL A 80 -16.42 5.40 37.69
N LEU A 81 -16.67 4.11 37.85
CA LEU A 81 -15.80 3.03 37.37
C LEU A 81 -16.62 1.91 36.76
N SER A 82 -16.03 1.10 35.89
CA SER A 82 -16.69 -0.07 35.30
C SER A 82 -15.95 -1.36 35.63
N ALA A 83 -16.66 -2.47 35.88
CA ALA A 83 -16.02 -3.78 36.07
C ALA A 83 -16.64 -4.84 35.15
N ALA A 84 -15.80 -5.46 34.32
CA ALA A 84 -16.16 -6.58 33.46
C ALA A 84 -15.23 -7.76 33.76
N PRO A 85 -15.58 -8.68 34.67
CA PRO A 85 -14.76 -9.86 34.94
C PRO A 85 -14.86 -10.86 33.78
N TRP A 86 -13.91 -10.84 32.83
CA TRP A 86 -13.87 -11.78 31.69
C TRP A 86 -13.28 -13.14 32.09
N GLY A 87 -13.88 -14.23 31.59
CA GLY A 87 -13.35 -15.61 31.71
C GLY A 87 -14.17 -16.56 32.61
N PRO A 88 -13.99 -17.88 32.47
CA PRO A 88 -14.60 -18.84 33.39
C PRO A 88 -14.06 -18.60 34.80
N PHE A 89 -14.95 -18.51 35.79
CA PHE A 89 -14.66 -18.29 37.22
C PHE A 89 -14.29 -16.86 37.67
N SER A 90 -13.99 -15.93 36.77
CA SER A 90 -13.57 -14.54 37.08
C SER A 90 -14.62 -13.77 37.90
N GLY A 91 -15.91 -13.87 37.56
CA GLY A 91 -16.98 -13.20 38.29
C GLY A 91 -17.13 -13.70 39.74
N GLY A 92 -16.76 -14.96 40.01
CA GLY A 92 -16.72 -15.49 41.38
C GLY A 92 -15.54 -14.99 42.18
N ALA A 93 -14.35 -14.90 41.56
CA ALA A 93 -13.16 -14.33 42.19
C ALA A 93 -13.37 -12.84 42.52
N PHE A 94 -13.93 -12.07 41.58
CA PHE A 94 -14.27 -10.68 41.78
C PHE A 94 -15.31 -10.51 42.91
N ALA A 95 -16.38 -11.31 42.92
CA ALA A 95 -17.35 -11.31 44.02
C ALA A 95 -16.70 -11.59 45.39
N GLY A 96 -15.77 -12.55 45.44
CA GLY A 96 -15.00 -12.87 46.65
C GLY A 96 -14.17 -11.70 47.15
N LEU A 97 -13.48 -11.00 46.23
CA LEU A 97 -12.69 -9.80 46.53
C LEU A 97 -13.56 -8.66 47.07
N LEU A 98 -14.68 -8.35 46.41
CA LEU A 98 -15.60 -7.30 46.84
C LEU A 98 -16.15 -7.56 48.25
N ASN A 99 -16.48 -8.82 48.56
CA ASN A 99 -16.90 -9.21 49.90
C ASN A 99 -15.76 -9.10 50.91
N ALA A 100 -14.56 -9.57 50.58
CA ALA A 100 -13.41 -9.53 51.50
C ALA A 100 -13.04 -8.10 51.89
N GLU A 101 -13.11 -7.16 50.96
CA GLU A 101 -12.71 -5.76 51.16
C GLU A 101 -13.87 -4.80 51.47
N ARG A 102 -15.09 -5.31 51.69
CA ARG A 102 -16.30 -4.49 51.88
C ARG A 102 -16.19 -3.41 52.96
N GLU A 103 -15.38 -3.62 54.00
CA GLU A 103 -15.19 -2.65 55.08
C GLU A 103 -14.49 -1.35 54.59
N PHE A 104 -13.67 -1.43 53.54
CA PHE A 104 -13.01 -0.27 52.95
C PHE A 104 -14.00 0.70 52.30
N LEU A 105 -15.19 0.24 51.89
CA LEU A 105 -16.23 1.11 51.32
C LEU A 105 -16.64 2.26 52.26
N ARG A 106 -16.48 2.10 53.58
CA ARG A 106 -16.71 3.16 54.59
C ARG A 106 -15.73 4.33 54.47
N ARG A 107 -14.62 4.15 53.77
CA ARG A 107 -13.50 5.09 53.67
C ARG A 107 -13.47 5.83 52.33
N LEU A 108 -14.42 5.58 51.43
CA LEU A 108 -14.53 6.29 50.15
C LEU A 108 -14.65 7.80 50.38
N ALA A 109 -14.00 8.60 49.53
CA ALA A 109 -14.06 10.06 49.62
C ALA A 109 -15.43 10.65 49.21
N GLY A 110 -16.26 9.86 48.52
CA GLY A 110 -17.59 10.25 48.05
C GLY A 110 -18.34 9.09 47.39
N PRO A 111 -19.45 9.35 46.69
CA PRO A 111 -20.23 8.31 46.05
C PRO A 111 -19.50 7.71 44.84
N VAL A 112 -19.36 6.38 44.83
CA VAL A 112 -18.82 5.61 43.70
C VAL A 112 -19.94 4.91 42.96
N LEU A 113 -19.97 5.07 41.64
CA LEU A 113 -20.85 4.36 40.71
C LEU A 113 -20.06 3.22 40.07
N LEU A 114 -20.40 2.00 40.47
CA LEU A 114 -19.86 0.78 39.87
C LEU A 114 -20.77 0.37 38.70
N VAL A 115 -20.31 0.60 37.48
CA VAL A 115 -21.01 0.20 36.25
C VAL A 115 -20.65 -1.25 35.92
N VAL A 116 -21.64 -2.13 35.90
CA VAL A 116 -21.48 -3.56 35.60
C VAL A 116 -22.53 -4.02 34.60
N SER A 117 -22.30 -5.12 33.88
CA SER A 117 -23.35 -5.73 33.07
C SER A 117 -24.42 -6.40 33.93
N ARG A 118 -25.57 -6.66 33.31
CA ARG A 118 -26.66 -7.45 33.92
C ARG A 118 -26.19 -8.84 34.36
N ASP A 119 -25.31 -9.47 33.61
CA ASP A 119 -24.74 -10.78 33.98
C ASP A 119 -23.80 -10.68 35.19
N THR A 120 -22.91 -9.68 35.21
CA THR A 120 -22.01 -9.45 36.33
C THR A 120 -22.79 -9.12 37.60
N GLU A 121 -23.82 -8.27 37.51
CA GLU A 121 -24.69 -7.95 38.63
C GLU A 121 -25.35 -9.20 39.23
N ARG A 122 -25.88 -10.08 38.37
CA ARG A 122 -26.50 -11.35 38.79
C ARG A 122 -25.51 -12.25 39.53
N ILE A 123 -24.27 -12.34 39.04
CA ILE A 123 -23.19 -13.09 39.69
C ILE A 123 -22.88 -12.51 41.06
N LEU A 124 -22.73 -11.18 41.15
CA LEU A 124 -22.45 -10.51 42.41
C LEU A 124 -23.59 -10.72 43.41
N ARG A 125 -24.86 -10.69 43.01
CA ARG A 125 -25.99 -10.94 43.93
C ARG A 125 -25.97 -12.34 44.52
N GLN A 126 -25.58 -13.32 43.72
CA GLN A 126 -25.52 -14.71 44.14
C GLN A 126 -24.31 -15.01 45.02
N LYS A 127 -23.14 -14.44 44.68
CA LYS A 127 -21.85 -14.80 45.30
C LYS A 127 -21.33 -13.79 46.32
N ALA A 128 -21.84 -12.56 46.30
CA ALA A 128 -21.47 -11.49 47.21
C ALA A 128 -22.71 -10.75 47.77
N PRO A 129 -23.64 -11.45 48.46
CA PRO A 129 -24.84 -10.81 49.00
C PRO A 129 -24.52 -9.74 50.05
N ASP A 130 -23.47 -9.94 50.86
CA ASP A 130 -23.03 -8.98 51.87
C ASP A 130 -22.54 -7.66 51.25
N PHE A 131 -21.89 -7.71 50.09
CA PHE A 131 -21.54 -6.52 49.32
C PHE A 131 -22.78 -5.68 48.94
N PHE A 132 -23.90 -6.32 48.61
CA PHE A 132 -25.16 -5.61 48.33
C PHE A 132 -25.85 -5.02 49.56
N THR A 133 -25.51 -5.47 50.77
CA THR A 133 -25.99 -4.78 51.99
C THR A 133 -25.36 -3.40 52.16
N TRP A 134 -24.20 -3.17 51.52
CA TRP A 134 -23.49 -1.90 51.47
C TRP A 134 -23.88 -1.04 50.26
N ALA A 135 -24.31 -1.66 49.16
CA ALA A 135 -24.81 -0.95 48.00
C ALA A 135 -26.21 -0.38 48.27
N ALA A 136 -26.33 0.94 48.32
CA ALA A 136 -27.56 1.61 48.77
C ALA A 136 -28.75 1.46 47.79
N ARG A 137 -28.51 1.02 46.54
CA ARG A 137 -29.50 0.63 45.51
C ARG A 137 -28.79 0.26 44.19
N THR A 138 -29.50 -0.51 43.34
CA THR A 138 -29.09 -0.80 41.97
C THR A 138 -29.93 0.03 41.00
N TYR A 139 -29.30 0.61 39.97
CA TYR A 139 -29.94 1.46 38.97
C TYR A 139 -29.69 0.89 37.57
N GLU A 140 -30.77 0.66 36.80
CA GLU A 140 -30.63 0.22 35.41
C GLU A 140 -30.46 1.43 34.49
N LEU A 141 -29.42 1.40 33.65
CA LEU A 141 -29.28 2.39 32.58
C LEU A 141 -30.32 2.14 31.47
N PRO A 142 -30.74 3.20 30.75
CA PRO A 142 -31.40 3.05 29.46
C PRO A 142 -30.60 2.20 28.47
N ALA A 143 -31.26 1.70 27.43
CA ALA A 143 -30.57 0.98 26.37
C ALA A 143 -29.51 1.89 25.70
N PRO A 144 -28.42 1.34 25.11
CA PRO A 144 -27.33 2.14 24.55
C PRO A 144 -27.80 3.22 23.56
N ALA A 145 -28.72 2.88 22.66
CA ALA A 145 -29.29 3.83 21.70
C ALA A 145 -30.05 5.00 22.38
N GLU A 146 -30.76 4.70 23.47
CA GLU A 146 -31.48 5.71 24.27
C GLU A 146 -30.50 6.58 25.06
N LEU A 147 -29.47 5.98 25.66
CA LEU A 147 -28.43 6.69 26.40
C LEU A 147 -27.65 7.64 25.50
N VAL A 148 -27.34 7.23 24.26
CA VAL A 148 -26.73 8.08 23.22
C VAL A 148 -27.67 9.23 22.83
N ALA A 149 -28.97 8.96 22.68
CA ALA A 149 -29.96 10.00 22.36
C ALA A 149 -30.06 11.05 23.48
N ILE A 150 -30.06 10.60 24.75
CA ILE A 150 -30.02 11.48 25.93
C ILE A 150 -28.73 12.30 25.96
N ALA A 151 -27.58 11.66 25.78
CA ALA A 151 -26.28 12.34 25.76
C ALA A 151 -26.20 13.41 24.66
N ARG A 152 -26.75 13.12 23.48
CA ARG A 152 -26.84 14.06 22.35
C ARG A 152 -27.75 15.24 22.69
N LYS A 153 -28.92 14.97 23.26
CA LYS A 153 -29.89 16.00 23.67
C LYS A 153 -29.31 16.96 24.72
N LEU A 154 -28.51 16.43 25.65
CA LEU A 154 -27.90 17.21 26.73
C LEU A 154 -26.56 17.88 26.34
N GLY A 155 -26.09 17.70 25.11
CA GLY A 155 -24.75 18.16 24.70
C GLY A 155 -23.62 17.48 25.50
N ALA A 156 -23.92 16.34 26.13
CA ALA A 156 -23.04 15.55 26.98
C ALA A 156 -22.13 14.59 26.21
N LEU A 157 -22.30 14.52 24.89
CA LEU A 157 -21.26 14.01 24.03
C LEU A 157 -20.03 14.92 24.22
N PRO A 158 -18.85 14.36 24.52
CA PRO A 158 -17.66 15.17 24.73
C PRO A 158 -17.45 16.09 23.52
N ASP A 159 -17.16 17.38 23.78
CA ASP A 159 -16.60 18.27 22.77
C ASP A 159 -15.38 17.54 22.21
N ARG A 160 -15.44 17.18 20.93
CA ARG A 160 -14.42 16.35 20.28
C ARG A 160 -13.05 16.95 20.61
N ALA A 161 -12.20 16.16 21.26
CA ALA A 161 -10.78 16.48 21.35
C ALA A 161 -10.30 16.88 19.95
N PRO A 162 -9.60 18.02 19.77
CA PRO A 162 -9.03 18.37 18.48
C PRO A 162 -8.06 17.24 18.12
N GLY A 163 -8.47 16.35 17.22
CA GLY A 163 -7.68 15.16 16.87
C GLY A 163 -8.41 13.83 16.75
N VAL A 164 -9.70 13.69 17.07
CA VAL A 164 -10.47 12.54 16.55
C VAL A 164 -11.09 12.96 15.22
N PRO A 165 -10.68 12.37 14.08
CA PRO A 165 -11.17 12.76 12.78
C PRO A 165 -12.70 12.67 12.74
N SER A 166 -13.37 13.57 12.01
CA SER A 166 -14.57 13.15 11.27
C SER A 166 -14.24 11.80 10.65
N GLU A 167 -15.05 10.75 10.86
CA GLU A 167 -14.79 9.43 10.30
C GLU A 167 -14.15 9.57 8.92
N GLU A 168 -12.92 9.07 8.76
CA GLU A 168 -12.15 9.18 7.52
C GLU A 168 -13.10 8.89 6.34
N PRO A 169 -13.40 9.86 5.46
CA PRO A 169 -14.41 9.64 4.44
C PRO A 169 -13.99 8.44 3.61
N PRO A 170 -14.85 7.41 3.45
CA PRO A 170 -14.46 6.18 2.80
C PRO A 170 -14.17 6.44 1.33
N ILE A 171 -13.18 5.72 0.81
CA ILE A 171 -12.93 5.58 -0.61
C ILE A 171 -13.85 4.49 -1.13
N ARG A 172 -14.75 4.84 -2.05
CA ARG A 172 -15.78 3.95 -2.56
C ARG A 172 -15.35 3.30 -3.85
N PHE A 173 -15.57 2.01 -3.97
CA PHE A 173 -15.19 1.26 -5.16
C PHE A 173 -16.25 0.25 -5.59
N LEU A 174 -16.26 -0.02 -6.89
CA LEU A 174 -16.99 -1.13 -7.52
C LEU A 174 -15.98 -2.22 -7.88
N HIS A 175 -16.30 -3.48 -7.58
CA HIS A 175 -15.53 -4.64 -8.02
C HIS A 175 -16.42 -5.58 -8.84
N LEU A 176 -16.02 -5.76 -10.11
CA LEU A 176 -16.64 -6.68 -11.07
C LEU A 176 -15.62 -7.72 -11.53
N SER A 177 -16.11 -8.82 -12.08
CA SER A 177 -15.26 -9.86 -12.68
C SER A 177 -16.09 -10.73 -13.63
N ASP A 178 -15.43 -11.46 -14.53
CA ASP A 178 -16.01 -12.55 -15.33
C ASP A 178 -17.29 -12.10 -16.08
N LEU A 179 -17.11 -11.23 -17.09
CA LEU A 179 -18.17 -10.71 -17.96
C LEU A 179 -18.44 -11.61 -19.18
N HIS A 180 -17.43 -12.33 -19.65
CA HIS A 180 -17.46 -13.25 -20.79
C HIS A 180 -18.24 -12.73 -22.02
N LEU A 181 -17.99 -11.47 -22.40
CA LEU A 181 -18.69 -10.86 -23.52
C LEU A 181 -18.37 -11.56 -24.83
N ARG A 182 -19.41 -11.80 -25.61
CA ARG A 182 -19.29 -12.33 -26.98
C ARG A 182 -20.45 -11.90 -27.86
N PRO A 183 -20.22 -11.74 -29.18
CA PRO A 183 -21.30 -11.56 -30.15
C PRO A 183 -22.25 -12.77 -30.15
N GLN A 184 -23.49 -12.58 -29.73
CA GLN A 184 -24.47 -13.67 -29.70
C GLN A 184 -25.20 -13.80 -31.06
N ARG A 185 -25.20 -15.00 -31.65
CA ARG A 185 -25.93 -15.30 -32.89
C ARG A 185 -27.43 -15.62 -32.71
N VAL A 186 -27.90 -16.02 -31.51
CA VAL A 186 -29.28 -16.54 -31.33
C VAL A 186 -30.01 -16.13 -30.02
N LYS A 187 -29.31 -15.66 -28.95
CA LYS A 187 -29.93 -15.40 -27.62
C LYS A 187 -29.66 -14.02 -27.01
N ARG A 188 -29.68 -12.94 -27.81
CA ARG A 188 -29.38 -11.53 -27.40
C ARG A 188 -30.03 -11.03 -26.09
N TYR A 189 -31.05 -11.69 -25.55
CA TYR A 189 -31.90 -11.17 -24.48
C TYR A 189 -31.35 -11.29 -23.05
N ASP A 190 -30.41 -12.21 -22.75
CA ASP A 190 -30.00 -12.46 -21.35
C ASP A 190 -28.80 -11.58 -20.93
N GLN A 191 -27.70 -11.63 -21.69
CA GLN A 191 -26.50 -10.79 -21.48
C GLN A 191 -26.83 -9.30 -21.46
N ASP A 192 -27.53 -8.83 -22.49
CA ASP A 192 -27.91 -7.42 -22.60
C ASP A 192 -28.79 -6.98 -21.43
N ARG A 193 -29.71 -7.85 -20.97
CA ARG A 193 -30.63 -7.50 -19.89
C ARG A 193 -29.90 -7.40 -18.54
N VAL A 194 -29.01 -8.35 -18.24
CA VAL A 194 -28.22 -8.35 -17.00
C VAL A 194 -27.33 -7.11 -16.93
N LEU A 195 -26.57 -6.84 -18.01
CA LEU A 195 -25.58 -5.77 -18.03
C LEU A 195 -26.21 -4.38 -18.18
N ARG A 196 -27.32 -4.24 -18.92
CA ARG A 196 -28.09 -2.97 -18.90
C ARG A 196 -28.66 -2.72 -17.51
N GLY A 197 -29.20 -3.74 -16.86
CA GLY A 197 -29.67 -3.62 -15.48
C GLY A 197 -28.55 -3.19 -14.52
N LEU A 198 -27.30 -3.61 -14.76
CA LEU A 198 -26.15 -3.21 -13.93
C LEU A 198 -25.87 -1.71 -14.12
N VAL A 199 -25.88 -1.24 -15.37
CA VAL A 199 -25.70 0.19 -15.69
C VAL A 199 -26.82 1.03 -15.07
N ASP A 200 -28.07 0.60 -15.22
CA ASP A 200 -29.24 1.28 -14.63
C ASP A 200 -29.14 1.33 -13.09
N PHE A 201 -28.71 0.23 -12.46
CA PHE A 201 -28.47 0.18 -11.02
C PHE A 201 -27.38 1.18 -10.58
N LEU A 202 -26.26 1.23 -11.29
CA LEU A 202 -25.16 2.16 -10.99
C LEU A 202 -25.58 3.62 -11.18
N GLU A 203 -26.36 3.92 -12.23
CA GLU A 203 -26.91 5.26 -12.46
C GLU A 203 -27.83 5.71 -11.31
N GLN A 204 -28.73 4.82 -10.87
CA GLN A 204 -29.67 5.09 -9.79
C GLN A 204 -28.97 5.27 -8.43
N ASP A 205 -27.95 4.44 -8.14
CA ASP A 205 -27.24 4.49 -6.85
C ASP A 205 -26.15 5.58 -6.81
N HIS A 206 -25.75 6.16 -7.95
CA HIS A 206 -24.68 7.16 -8.05
C HIS A 206 -24.80 8.32 -7.04
N GLN A 207 -26.01 8.83 -6.82
CA GLN A 207 -26.27 9.90 -5.84
C GLN A 207 -26.08 9.45 -4.38
N ARG A 208 -26.38 8.19 -4.08
CA ARG A 208 -26.31 7.60 -2.74
C ARG A 208 -24.91 7.05 -2.42
N PHE A 209 -24.26 6.45 -3.42
CA PHE A 209 -22.95 5.82 -3.34
C PHE A 209 -22.07 6.25 -4.53
N PRO A 210 -21.59 7.52 -4.54
CA PRO A 210 -20.64 7.97 -5.56
C PRO A 210 -19.35 7.14 -5.48
N LEU A 211 -19.01 6.51 -6.59
CA LEU A 211 -17.81 5.70 -6.74
C LEU A 211 -16.59 6.59 -6.95
N ASP A 212 -15.47 6.22 -6.32
CA ASP A 212 -14.18 6.86 -6.53
C ASP A 212 -13.26 6.00 -7.42
N LEU A 213 -13.42 4.67 -7.39
CA LEU A 213 -12.59 3.68 -8.08
C LEU A 213 -13.43 2.55 -8.67
N ILE A 214 -12.98 1.96 -9.78
CA ILE A 214 -13.58 0.76 -10.38
C ILE A 214 -12.49 -0.28 -10.62
N PHE A 215 -12.75 -1.52 -10.22
CA PHE A 215 -11.86 -2.67 -10.37
C PHE A 215 -12.55 -3.77 -11.16
N ILE A 216 -11.89 -4.29 -12.21
CA ILE A 216 -12.39 -5.44 -12.97
C ILE A 216 -11.31 -6.53 -13.04
N THR A 217 -11.61 -7.70 -12.46
CA THR A 217 -10.61 -8.75 -12.23
C THR A 217 -10.66 -9.90 -13.25
N GLY A 218 -10.63 -9.58 -14.55
CA GLY A 218 -10.45 -10.54 -15.64
C GLY A 218 -11.72 -11.16 -16.20
N ASP A 219 -11.51 -11.93 -17.28
CA ASP A 219 -12.52 -12.59 -18.11
C ASP A 219 -13.56 -11.62 -18.66
N LEU A 220 -13.06 -10.56 -19.31
CA LEU A 220 -13.90 -9.54 -19.95
C LEU A 220 -14.56 -10.10 -21.21
N ALA A 221 -13.74 -10.76 -22.03
CA ALA A 221 -14.13 -11.43 -23.26
C ALA A 221 -14.31 -12.93 -23.03
N HIS A 222 -14.90 -13.63 -24.01
CA HIS A 222 -15.09 -15.07 -23.93
C HIS A 222 -13.92 -15.87 -24.53
N SER A 223 -13.24 -15.33 -25.53
CA SER A 223 -12.16 -16.02 -26.26
C SER A 223 -11.03 -15.10 -26.73
N GLY A 224 -10.94 -13.90 -26.17
CA GLY A 224 -9.88 -12.93 -26.44
C GLY A 224 -9.91 -12.33 -27.84
N LYS A 225 -11.07 -12.34 -28.52
CA LYS A 225 -11.18 -11.87 -29.92
C LYS A 225 -11.49 -10.38 -30.00
N PRO A 226 -10.97 -9.65 -31.02
CA PRO A 226 -11.19 -8.21 -31.16
C PRO A 226 -12.66 -7.77 -31.09
N GLU A 227 -13.56 -8.50 -31.77
CA GLU A 227 -15.00 -8.21 -31.79
C GLU A 227 -15.69 -8.40 -30.43
N GLU A 228 -15.11 -9.16 -29.51
CA GLU A 228 -15.59 -9.29 -28.14
C GLU A 228 -15.19 -8.07 -27.32
N PHE A 229 -13.98 -7.56 -27.52
CA PHE A 229 -13.50 -6.36 -26.84
C PHE A 229 -14.17 -5.06 -27.29
N GLU A 230 -14.72 -5.01 -28.51
CA GLU A 230 -15.62 -3.91 -28.92
C GLU A 230 -16.83 -3.81 -27.96
N LEU A 231 -17.42 -4.95 -27.58
CA LEU A 231 -18.53 -4.99 -26.62
C LEU A 231 -18.08 -4.62 -25.20
N VAL A 232 -16.85 -4.99 -24.83
CA VAL A 232 -16.24 -4.62 -23.54
C VAL A 232 -16.08 -3.10 -23.44
N VAL A 233 -15.52 -2.47 -24.47
CA VAL A 233 -15.34 -1.02 -24.53
C VAL A 233 -16.68 -0.30 -24.45
N ASP A 234 -17.69 -0.76 -25.20
CA ASP A 234 -19.05 -0.19 -25.14
C ASP A 234 -19.66 -0.26 -23.74
N LEU A 235 -19.50 -1.39 -23.03
CA LEU A 235 -19.99 -1.54 -21.66
C LEU A 235 -19.23 -0.62 -20.70
N PHE A 236 -17.91 -0.60 -20.78
CA PHE A 236 -17.06 0.19 -19.88
C PHE A 236 -17.29 1.69 -20.06
N GLN A 237 -17.46 2.16 -21.29
CA GLN A 237 -17.83 3.54 -21.57
C GLN A 237 -19.14 3.92 -20.86
N ARG A 238 -20.17 3.06 -20.94
CA ARG A 238 -21.45 3.31 -20.25
C ARG A 238 -21.29 3.34 -18.73
N ILE A 239 -20.49 2.44 -18.17
CA ILE A 239 -20.20 2.44 -16.73
C ILE A 239 -19.49 3.74 -16.33
N LEU A 240 -18.47 4.18 -17.07
CA LEU A 240 -17.79 5.45 -16.84
C LEU A 240 -18.78 6.63 -16.92
N ASP A 241 -19.66 6.65 -17.92
CA ASP A 241 -20.64 7.72 -18.14
C ASP A 241 -21.64 7.84 -16.97
N VAL A 242 -22.23 6.73 -16.51
CA VAL A 242 -23.24 6.77 -15.44
C VAL A 242 -22.64 6.92 -14.04
N THR A 243 -21.38 6.50 -13.84
CA THR A 243 -20.72 6.60 -12.53
C THR A 243 -19.93 7.88 -12.35
N GLY A 244 -19.52 8.53 -13.45
CA GLY A 244 -18.65 9.72 -13.43
C GLY A 244 -17.22 9.45 -12.96
N VAL A 245 -16.82 8.18 -12.79
CA VAL A 245 -15.45 7.81 -12.42
C VAL A 245 -14.52 8.13 -13.61
N PRO A 246 -13.40 8.84 -13.40
CA PRO A 246 -12.49 9.13 -14.49
C PRO A 246 -11.78 7.86 -14.97
N PRO A 247 -11.41 7.75 -16.26
CA PRO A 247 -10.71 6.58 -16.79
C PRO A 247 -9.42 6.22 -16.01
N SER A 248 -8.70 7.20 -15.47
CA SER A 248 -7.49 7.00 -14.65
C SER A 248 -7.75 6.31 -13.30
N HIS A 249 -9.01 6.16 -12.89
CA HIS A 249 -9.44 5.49 -11.65
C HIS A 249 -10.13 4.14 -11.92
N PHE A 250 -10.09 3.69 -13.17
CA PHE A 250 -10.63 2.41 -13.61
C PHE A 250 -9.47 1.44 -13.85
N PHE A 251 -9.43 0.33 -13.12
CA PHE A 251 -8.32 -0.63 -13.18
C PHE A 251 -8.84 -2.01 -13.59
N VAL A 252 -8.03 -2.69 -14.40
CA VAL A 252 -8.43 -3.93 -15.05
C VAL A 252 -7.23 -4.85 -15.22
N VAL A 253 -7.45 -6.14 -15.02
CA VAL A 253 -6.49 -7.22 -15.32
C VAL A 253 -7.14 -8.23 -16.26
N PRO A 254 -6.36 -8.93 -17.11
CA PRO A 254 -6.90 -9.99 -17.95
C PRO A 254 -7.10 -11.30 -17.16
N GLY A 255 -8.07 -12.10 -17.59
CA GLY A 255 -8.27 -13.49 -17.20
C GLY A 255 -7.90 -14.49 -18.29
N ASN A 256 -8.15 -15.77 -18.08
CA ASN A 256 -7.80 -16.83 -19.03
C ASN A 256 -8.67 -16.83 -20.31
N HIS A 257 -9.85 -16.20 -20.28
CA HIS A 257 -10.71 -16.02 -21.45
C HIS A 257 -10.40 -14.75 -22.26
N ASP A 258 -9.60 -13.83 -21.72
CA ASP A 258 -9.14 -12.63 -22.44
C ASP A 258 -7.99 -12.91 -23.40
N VAL A 259 -7.48 -14.14 -23.41
CA VAL A 259 -6.37 -14.61 -24.23
C VAL A 259 -6.86 -15.15 -25.56
N ASP A 260 -6.27 -14.67 -26.67
CA ASP A 260 -6.43 -15.31 -27.97
C ASP A 260 -5.68 -16.66 -28.00
N ARG A 261 -6.44 -17.74 -27.81
CA ARG A 261 -5.92 -19.12 -27.77
C ARG A 261 -5.32 -19.56 -29.12
N ASP A 262 -5.74 -18.98 -30.25
CA ASP A 262 -5.17 -19.32 -31.57
C ASP A 262 -3.75 -18.76 -31.73
N VAL A 263 -3.49 -17.58 -31.17
CA VAL A 263 -2.15 -16.97 -31.08
C VAL A 263 -1.30 -17.72 -30.06
N GLY A 264 -1.89 -18.08 -28.92
CA GLY A 264 -1.20 -18.75 -27.81
C GLY A 264 -0.89 -20.24 -28.02
N ARG A 265 -1.52 -20.93 -28.98
CA ARG A 265 -1.57 -22.40 -29.09
C ARG A 265 -0.24 -23.17 -29.03
N TRP A 266 0.88 -22.52 -29.35
CA TRP A 266 2.22 -23.13 -29.36
C TRP A 266 3.16 -22.59 -28.27
N LEU A 267 2.66 -21.69 -27.41
CA LEU A 267 3.45 -21.14 -26.32
C LEU A 267 3.48 -22.09 -25.13
N ARG A 268 4.56 -22.02 -24.36
CA ARG A 268 4.66 -22.73 -23.08
C ARG A 268 3.54 -22.27 -22.14
N ARG A 269 2.93 -23.24 -21.46
CA ARG A 269 1.83 -23.07 -20.51
C ARG A 269 2.25 -23.14 -19.04
N THR A 270 3.52 -23.40 -18.78
CA THR A 270 4.17 -23.34 -17.47
C THR A 270 5.67 -23.20 -17.67
N LEU A 271 6.37 -22.93 -16.58
CA LEU A 271 7.83 -22.99 -16.45
C LEU A 271 8.19 -24.17 -15.55
N ASP A 272 9.44 -24.63 -15.64
CA ASP A 272 9.92 -25.80 -14.89
C ASP A 272 10.73 -25.41 -13.62
N LYS A 273 11.25 -24.17 -13.57
CA LYS A 273 12.19 -23.71 -12.54
C LYS A 273 12.08 -22.21 -12.26
N ASP A 274 12.45 -21.83 -11.05
CA ASP A 274 12.45 -20.43 -10.59
C ASP A 274 13.34 -19.52 -11.45
N GLU A 275 14.49 -20.01 -11.95
CA GLU A 275 15.36 -19.20 -12.80
C GLU A 275 14.69 -18.81 -14.13
N GLU A 276 13.84 -19.69 -14.69
CA GLU A 276 13.07 -19.36 -15.89
C GLU A 276 12.01 -18.29 -15.58
N ALA A 277 11.39 -18.35 -14.39
CA ALA A 277 10.40 -17.36 -13.96
C ALA A 277 11.05 -15.99 -13.74
N ILE A 278 12.23 -15.95 -13.12
CA ILE A 278 13.01 -14.73 -12.96
C ILE A 278 13.29 -14.11 -14.33
N VAL A 279 13.80 -14.88 -15.28
CA VAL A 279 14.07 -14.37 -16.64
C VAL A 279 12.79 -13.86 -17.31
N PHE A 280 11.67 -14.59 -17.21
CA PHE A 280 10.40 -14.19 -17.83
C PHE A 280 9.87 -12.85 -17.30
N PHE A 281 9.93 -12.61 -15.99
CA PHE A 281 9.40 -11.40 -15.36
C PHE A 281 10.38 -10.23 -15.31
N GLU A 282 11.66 -10.45 -15.65
CA GLU A 282 12.67 -9.40 -15.71
C GLU A 282 13.04 -8.97 -17.14
N ASP A 283 12.96 -9.88 -18.12
CA ASP A 283 13.30 -9.62 -19.53
C ASP A 283 12.04 -9.52 -20.40
N GLU A 284 11.78 -8.34 -20.93
CA GLU A 284 10.69 -8.10 -21.87
C GLU A 284 10.73 -9.02 -23.11
N HIS A 285 11.93 -9.34 -23.59
CA HIS A 285 12.07 -10.22 -24.75
C HIS A 285 11.58 -11.64 -24.46
N ALA A 286 11.76 -12.14 -23.23
CA ALA A 286 11.28 -13.44 -22.80
C ALA A 286 9.74 -13.53 -22.77
N ARG A 287 9.06 -12.43 -22.41
CA ARG A 287 7.58 -12.33 -22.33
C ARG A 287 6.88 -11.85 -23.60
N ARG A 288 7.63 -11.45 -24.63
CA ARG A 288 7.10 -10.86 -25.87
C ARG A 288 5.97 -11.68 -26.49
N PHE A 289 6.16 -12.99 -26.66
CA PHE A 289 5.16 -13.85 -27.31
C PHE A 289 3.93 -14.08 -26.44
N HIS A 290 4.10 -14.25 -25.12
CA HIS A 290 2.99 -14.35 -24.17
C HIS A 290 2.17 -13.05 -24.06
N THR A 291 2.75 -11.91 -24.44
CA THR A 291 2.04 -10.64 -24.52
C THR A 291 1.21 -10.52 -25.81
N GLN A 292 1.65 -11.11 -26.94
CA GLN A 292 0.95 -11.00 -28.23
C GLN A 292 -0.48 -11.57 -28.22
N LYS A 293 -0.71 -12.65 -27.46
CA LYS A 293 -2.05 -13.25 -27.30
C LYS A 293 -3.04 -12.36 -26.52
N LEU A 294 -2.58 -11.26 -25.93
CA LEU A 294 -3.39 -10.26 -25.22
C LEU A 294 -3.47 -8.94 -26.01
N GLU A 295 -3.06 -8.92 -27.27
CA GLU A 295 -2.98 -7.67 -28.04
C GLU A 295 -4.36 -7.04 -28.30
N ALA A 296 -5.39 -7.87 -28.54
CA ALA A 296 -6.75 -7.38 -28.72
C ALA A 296 -7.28 -6.68 -27.45
N TYR A 297 -7.03 -7.28 -26.28
CA TYR A 297 -7.30 -6.69 -24.97
C TYR A 297 -6.58 -5.34 -24.81
N ARG A 298 -5.27 -5.31 -25.11
CA ARG A 298 -4.44 -4.11 -24.95
C ARG A 298 -4.95 -2.96 -25.82
N VAL A 299 -5.14 -3.20 -27.11
CA VAL A 299 -5.55 -2.18 -28.09
C VAL A 299 -6.92 -1.61 -27.74
N ALA A 300 -7.89 -2.48 -27.43
CA ALA A 300 -9.25 -2.05 -27.13
C ALA A 300 -9.29 -1.19 -25.86
N LEU A 301 -8.68 -1.65 -24.76
CA LEU A 301 -8.74 -0.95 -23.49
C LEU A 301 -7.89 0.32 -23.46
N ALA A 302 -6.75 0.36 -24.16
CA ALA A 302 -5.92 1.56 -24.30
C ALA A 302 -6.71 2.71 -24.93
N SER A 303 -7.57 2.42 -25.91
CA SER A 303 -8.38 3.43 -26.59
C SER A 303 -9.39 4.13 -25.66
N LEU A 304 -9.84 3.43 -24.61
CA LEU A 304 -10.83 3.93 -23.65
C LEU A 304 -10.19 4.49 -22.37
N LEU A 305 -9.21 3.76 -21.83
CA LEU A 305 -8.66 4.01 -20.50
C LEU A 305 -7.35 4.82 -20.51
N GLY A 306 -6.70 4.94 -21.67
CA GLY A 306 -5.47 5.72 -21.89
C GLY A 306 -4.34 4.87 -22.47
N GLU A 307 -3.67 5.39 -23.51
CA GLU A 307 -2.61 4.68 -24.25
C GLU A 307 -1.35 4.42 -23.41
N ASP A 308 -1.04 5.31 -22.46
CA ASP A 308 0.15 5.21 -21.60
C ASP A 308 -0.07 4.30 -20.38
N ARG A 309 -1.27 3.73 -20.21
CA ARG A 309 -1.59 2.89 -19.06
C ARG A 309 -1.19 1.44 -19.29
N THR A 310 -0.81 0.76 -18.22
CA THR A 310 -0.33 -0.62 -18.30
C THR A 310 -1.45 -1.65 -18.34
N LEU A 311 -2.67 -1.29 -17.89
CA LEU A 311 -3.90 -2.08 -18.06
C LEU A 311 -3.78 -3.53 -17.57
N GLY A 312 -3.02 -3.74 -16.50
CA GLY A 312 -2.76 -5.07 -15.95
C GLY A 312 -1.85 -5.95 -16.81
N LEU A 313 -1.11 -5.37 -17.76
CA LEU A 313 -0.08 -6.05 -18.57
C LEU A 313 1.35 -5.70 -18.14
N GLY A 314 1.50 -4.69 -17.30
CA GLY A 314 2.78 -4.31 -16.69
C GLY A 314 3.30 -5.38 -15.73
N VAL A 315 4.62 -5.40 -15.53
CA VAL A 315 5.30 -6.27 -14.57
C VAL A 315 6.21 -5.42 -13.67
N GLY A 316 6.46 -5.89 -12.46
CA GLY A 316 7.31 -5.20 -11.50
C GLY A 316 6.73 -3.86 -11.05
N ALA A 317 7.57 -2.82 -11.07
CA ALA A 317 7.13 -1.47 -10.76
C ALA A 317 6.03 -0.97 -11.72
N ASN A 318 6.04 -1.40 -12.98
CA ASN A 318 5.06 -1.02 -14.00
C ASN A 318 3.70 -1.72 -13.80
N ALA A 319 3.61 -2.72 -12.92
CA ALA A 319 2.33 -3.27 -12.49
C ALA A 319 1.57 -2.32 -11.53
N VAL A 320 2.24 -1.30 -10.98
CA VAL A 320 1.70 -0.44 -9.93
C VAL A 320 1.35 0.95 -10.46
N GLU A 321 0.08 1.30 -10.33
CA GLU A 321 -0.42 2.66 -10.52
C GLU A 321 -0.75 3.27 -9.15
N VAL A 322 -0.39 4.54 -8.92
CA VAL A 322 -0.68 5.23 -7.64
C VAL A 322 -1.60 6.41 -7.90
N VAL A 323 -2.77 6.40 -7.27
CA VAL A 323 -3.77 7.46 -7.39
C VAL A 323 -3.99 8.16 -6.06
N THR A 324 -4.31 9.45 -6.10
CA THR A 324 -4.69 10.21 -4.91
C THR A 324 -6.20 10.40 -4.88
N VAL A 325 -6.86 9.75 -3.93
CA VAL A 325 -8.31 9.76 -3.78
C VAL A 325 -8.65 10.28 -2.39
N ARG A 326 -9.49 11.32 -2.31
CA ARG A 326 -9.89 11.95 -1.03
C ARG A 326 -8.68 12.32 -0.14
N GLY A 327 -7.57 12.71 -0.75
CA GLY A 327 -6.32 13.07 -0.06
C GLY A 327 -5.51 11.89 0.48
N ALA A 328 -5.88 10.64 0.14
CA ALA A 328 -5.10 9.46 0.45
C ALA A 328 -4.42 8.90 -0.81
N ARG A 329 -3.14 8.53 -0.70
CA ARG A 329 -2.41 7.83 -1.77
C ARG A 329 -2.69 6.34 -1.74
N ILE A 330 -3.28 5.83 -2.81
CA ILE A 330 -3.66 4.42 -2.96
C ILE A 330 -2.82 3.83 -4.09
N ALA A 331 -2.08 2.77 -3.80
CA ALA A 331 -1.40 1.99 -4.82
C ALA A 331 -2.31 0.84 -5.29
N VAL A 332 -2.42 0.68 -6.60
CA VAL A 332 -3.14 -0.43 -7.24
C VAL A 332 -2.13 -1.22 -8.05
N ALA A 333 -1.84 -2.45 -7.62
CA ALA A 333 -0.96 -3.37 -8.31
C ALA A 333 -1.79 -4.36 -9.14
N SER A 334 -1.72 -4.26 -10.46
CA SER A 334 -2.51 -5.05 -11.41
C SER A 334 -1.66 -6.18 -11.98
N PHE A 335 -1.81 -7.40 -11.45
CA PHE A 335 -0.99 -8.55 -11.81
C PHE A 335 -1.64 -9.43 -12.88
N ASN A 336 -0.93 -9.62 -14.00
CA ASN A 336 -1.36 -10.53 -15.06
C ASN A 336 -1.11 -12.00 -14.70
N SER A 337 -2.08 -12.63 -14.05
CA SER A 337 -2.06 -14.09 -13.83
C SER A 337 -2.30 -14.93 -15.09
N ALA A 338 -2.68 -14.32 -16.22
CA ALA A 338 -3.08 -15.01 -17.45
C ALA A 338 -1.95 -15.21 -18.48
N PHE A 339 -0.71 -14.80 -18.17
CA PHE A 339 0.42 -14.97 -19.09
C PHE A 339 0.58 -16.40 -19.60
N PHE A 340 0.45 -17.39 -18.72
CA PHE A 340 0.58 -18.81 -19.07
C PHE A 340 -0.76 -19.49 -19.37
N ALA A 341 -1.88 -18.78 -19.14
CA ALA A 341 -3.21 -19.32 -19.33
C ALA A 341 -3.53 -19.59 -20.81
N GLN A 342 -4.06 -20.77 -21.11
CA GLN A 342 -4.53 -21.12 -22.46
C GLN A 342 -5.79 -21.99 -22.42
N GLY A 343 -6.36 -22.22 -21.25
CA GLY A 343 -7.49 -23.12 -21.09
C GLY A 343 -8.17 -22.95 -19.75
N ASP A 344 -8.92 -23.98 -19.38
CA ASP A 344 -9.58 -24.08 -18.07
C ASP A 344 -8.86 -25.12 -17.20
N ASP A 345 -7.82 -25.77 -17.75
CA ASP A 345 -6.95 -26.74 -17.10
C ASP A 345 -5.63 -26.10 -16.64
N ASP A 346 -5.67 -24.85 -16.16
CA ASP A 346 -4.46 -24.08 -15.83
C ASP A 346 -3.98 -24.26 -14.38
N HIS A 347 -4.65 -25.12 -13.60
CA HIS A 347 -4.34 -25.41 -12.21
C HIS A 347 -2.89 -25.85 -11.98
N GLY A 348 -2.18 -25.11 -11.12
CA GLY A 348 -0.80 -25.36 -10.76
C GLY A 348 0.21 -25.07 -11.88
N LYS A 349 -0.18 -24.35 -12.94
CA LYS A 349 0.66 -24.06 -14.11
C LYS A 349 0.99 -22.57 -14.26
N LEU A 350 0.27 -21.70 -13.56
CA LEU A 350 0.40 -20.26 -13.71
C LEU A 350 1.56 -19.71 -12.88
N TRP A 351 2.11 -18.60 -13.34
CA TRP A 351 3.22 -17.92 -12.68
C TRP A 351 2.94 -16.43 -12.55
N LEU A 352 3.30 -15.82 -11.41
CA LEU A 352 3.33 -14.39 -11.17
C LEU A 352 4.75 -13.84 -11.04
N GLY A 353 5.71 -14.66 -10.62
CA GLY A 353 7.13 -14.34 -10.54
C GLY A 353 7.50 -13.47 -9.34
N GLU A 354 8.49 -13.90 -8.57
CA GLU A 354 8.99 -13.11 -7.43
C GLU A 354 9.48 -11.70 -7.80
N PRO A 355 10.25 -11.49 -8.90
CA PRO A 355 10.71 -10.15 -9.27
C PRO A 355 9.55 -9.19 -9.59
N ASN A 356 8.44 -9.72 -10.10
CA ASN A 356 7.24 -8.94 -10.40
C ASN A 356 6.63 -8.37 -9.11
N VAL A 357 6.44 -9.22 -8.10
CA VAL A 357 5.84 -8.83 -6.82
C VAL A 357 6.79 -7.97 -5.99
N ASP A 358 8.10 -8.26 -6.01
CA ASP A 358 9.09 -7.53 -5.23
C ASP A 358 9.28 -6.11 -5.74
N ARG A 359 9.40 -5.93 -7.06
CA ARG A 359 9.51 -4.59 -7.65
C ARG A 359 8.22 -3.79 -7.50
N ALA A 360 7.06 -4.44 -7.52
CA ALA A 360 5.79 -3.79 -7.16
C ALA A 360 5.81 -3.33 -5.69
N GLY A 361 6.27 -4.19 -4.77
CA GLY A 361 6.42 -3.85 -3.35
C GLY A 361 7.35 -2.65 -3.10
N ASP A 362 8.51 -2.63 -3.78
CA ASP A 362 9.43 -1.49 -3.78
C ASP A 362 8.71 -0.22 -4.24
N ARG A 363 8.00 -0.26 -5.37
CA ARG A 363 7.28 0.90 -5.92
C ARG A 363 6.22 1.41 -4.95
N ILE A 364 5.45 0.53 -4.33
CA ILE A 364 4.40 0.88 -3.36
C ILE A 364 5.00 1.55 -2.12
N ALA A 365 6.07 0.98 -1.57
CA ALA A 365 6.75 1.52 -0.40
C ALA A 365 7.44 2.85 -0.72
N ASP A 366 8.06 2.94 -1.90
CA ASP A 366 8.75 4.13 -2.36
C ASP A 366 7.77 5.28 -2.62
N GLU A 367 6.58 5.03 -3.15
CA GLU A 367 5.55 6.07 -3.34
C GLU A 367 4.82 6.49 -2.05
N GLY A 368 5.13 5.84 -0.91
CA GLY A 368 4.52 6.15 0.38
C GLY A 368 3.01 5.91 0.42
N ALA A 369 2.53 4.88 -0.28
CA ALA A 369 1.11 4.57 -0.38
C ALA A 369 0.52 4.19 1.00
N GLN A 370 -0.61 4.83 1.34
CA GLN A 370 -1.32 4.61 2.59
C GLN A 370 -2.10 3.31 2.59
N ALA A 371 -2.62 2.91 1.42
CA ALA A 371 -3.17 1.58 1.19
C ALA A 371 -2.67 1.01 -0.14
N ALA A 372 -2.58 -0.31 -0.22
CA ALA A 372 -2.21 -1.03 -1.43
C ALA A 372 -3.23 -2.12 -1.74
N ILE A 373 -3.72 -2.13 -2.98
CA ILE A 373 -4.72 -3.06 -3.49
C ILE A 373 -4.05 -3.88 -4.59
N ALA A 374 -4.10 -5.21 -4.51
CA ALA A 374 -3.68 -6.09 -5.59
C ALA A 374 -4.90 -6.59 -6.40
N LEU A 375 -4.77 -6.61 -7.72
CA LEU A 375 -5.71 -7.22 -8.64
C LEU A 375 -5.05 -8.41 -9.32
N LEU A 376 -5.74 -9.54 -9.38
CA LEU A 376 -5.37 -10.72 -10.16
C LEU A 376 -6.63 -11.49 -10.52
N HIS A 377 -6.65 -12.22 -11.62
CA HIS A 377 -7.84 -13.00 -11.99
C HIS A 377 -7.92 -14.32 -11.21
N HIS A 378 -6.83 -15.10 -11.24
CA HIS A 378 -6.78 -16.44 -10.68
C HIS A 378 -6.48 -16.45 -9.17
N PRO A 379 -7.01 -17.40 -8.40
CA PRO A 379 -6.62 -17.60 -7.01
C PRO A 379 -5.20 -18.20 -6.90
N PHE A 380 -4.56 -18.09 -5.74
CA PHE A 380 -3.17 -18.56 -5.54
C PHE A 380 -3.00 -20.06 -5.81
N GLU A 381 -4.06 -20.86 -5.65
CA GLU A 381 -4.05 -22.29 -5.95
C GLU A 381 -3.83 -22.61 -7.43
N GLU A 382 -4.06 -21.67 -8.35
CA GLU A 382 -3.73 -21.84 -9.77
C GLU A 382 -2.23 -21.62 -10.06
N LEU A 383 -1.51 -20.98 -9.13
CA LEU A 383 -0.07 -20.78 -9.27
C LEU A 383 0.69 -22.09 -9.09
N HIS A 384 1.82 -22.16 -9.80
CA HIS A 384 2.76 -23.26 -9.72
C HIS A 384 3.27 -23.47 -8.29
N GLU A 385 3.43 -24.72 -7.90
CA GLU A 385 3.75 -25.11 -6.52
C GLU A 385 5.07 -24.52 -6.00
N LEU A 386 6.01 -24.24 -6.90
CA LEU A 386 7.31 -23.66 -6.56
C LEU A 386 7.21 -22.21 -6.04
N GLU A 387 6.25 -21.42 -6.54
CA GLU A 387 6.14 -19.99 -6.17
C GLU A 387 4.91 -19.66 -5.32
N ARG A 388 3.88 -20.51 -5.31
CA ARG A 388 2.57 -20.23 -4.67
C ARG A 388 2.70 -19.63 -3.26
N ASP A 389 3.34 -20.35 -2.36
CA ASP A 389 3.48 -19.94 -0.96
C ASP A 389 4.37 -18.70 -0.83
N ILE A 390 5.40 -18.61 -1.67
CA ILE A 390 6.32 -17.46 -1.68
C ILE A 390 5.57 -16.19 -2.05
N ILE A 391 4.74 -16.26 -3.08
CA ILE A 391 3.93 -15.14 -3.58
C ILE A 391 2.84 -14.76 -2.57
N GLU A 392 2.09 -15.72 -2.02
CA GLU A 392 1.05 -15.41 -1.01
C GLU A 392 1.66 -14.74 0.23
N HIS A 393 2.80 -15.21 0.73
CA HIS A 393 3.52 -14.56 1.84
C HIS A 393 4.00 -13.14 1.51
N ARG A 394 4.38 -12.86 0.26
CA ARG A 394 4.72 -11.50 -0.18
C ARG A 394 3.47 -10.63 -0.21
N PHE A 395 2.34 -11.14 -0.67
CA PHE A 395 1.07 -10.44 -0.64
C PHE A 395 0.61 -10.09 0.79
N GLU A 396 0.77 -11.01 1.75
CA GLU A 396 0.52 -10.77 3.18
C GLU A 396 1.26 -9.54 3.73
N ARG A 397 2.48 -9.29 3.24
CA ARG A 397 3.31 -8.16 3.67
C ARG A 397 2.93 -6.85 2.98
N LEU A 398 2.55 -6.91 1.70
CA LEU A 398 2.47 -5.75 0.83
C LEU A 398 1.05 -5.15 0.74
N PHE A 399 0.03 -5.99 0.59
CA PHE A 399 -1.31 -5.55 0.19
C PHE A 399 -2.31 -5.57 1.33
N ASP A 400 -3.19 -4.58 1.37
CA ASP A 400 -4.31 -4.50 2.31
C ASP A 400 -5.52 -5.28 1.80
N LEU A 401 -5.72 -5.21 0.48
CA LEU A 401 -6.85 -5.79 -0.23
C LEU A 401 -6.32 -6.57 -1.44
N VAL A 402 -6.87 -7.77 -1.65
CA VAL A 402 -6.60 -8.61 -2.82
C VAL A 402 -7.94 -8.89 -3.49
N LEU A 403 -8.12 -8.38 -4.71
CA LEU A 403 -9.33 -8.54 -5.49
C LEU A 403 -9.09 -9.56 -6.60
N ARG A 404 -9.98 -10.55 -6.71
CA ARG A 404 -9.90 -11.57 -7.77
C ARG A 404 -11.24 -12.07 -8.31
N GLY A 405 -11.17 -12.90 -9.36
CA GLY A 405 -12.29 -13.52 -10.07
C GLY A 405 -12.21 -15.06 -10.14
N HIS A 406 -12.50 -15.60 -11.32
CA HIS A 406 -12.29 -16.98 -11.81
C HIS A 406 -13.24 -18.05 -11.24
N MET A 407 -13.45 -18.07 -9.93
CA MET A 407 -14.26 -19.13 -9.29
C MET A 407 -15.77 -18.94 -9.50
N HIS A 408 -16.19 -17.81 -10.07
CA HIS A 408 -17.57 -17.31 -10.28
C HIS A 408 -18.46 -17.20 -9.02
N GLN A 409 -18.07 -17.84 -7.92
CA GLN A 409 -18.70 -17.76 -6.61
C GLN A 409 -18.03 -16.69 -5.76
N PRO A 410 -18.81 -15.84 -5.07
CA PRO A 410 -18.25 -14.87 -4.15
C PRO A 410 -17.58 -15.61 -2.99
N LYS A 411 -16.37 -15.16 -2.63
CA LYS A 411 -15.62 -15.63 -1.46
C LYS A 411 -14.93 -14.44 -0.84
N SER A 412 -15.16 -14.21 0.44
CA SER A 412 -14.43 -13.22 1.21
C SER A 412 -13.68 -13.91 2.35
N ARG A 413 -12.42 -13.54 2.55
CA ARG A 413 -11.63 -14.01 3.71
C ARG A 413 -10.73 -12.90 4.23
N GLY A 414 -10.67 -12.74 5.54
CA GLY A 414 -9.64 -11.95 6.21
C GLY A 414 -8.48 -12.87 6.60
N ILE A 415 -7.28 -12.57 6.14
CA ILE A 415 -6.05 -13.25 6.54
C ILE A 415 -5.30 -12.33 7.50
N ALA A 416 -4.93 -12.87 8.65
CA ALA A 416 -4.05 -12.20 9.60
C ALA A 416 -2.87 -13.12 9.92
N SER A 417 -1.65 -12.59 9.82
CA SER A 417 -0.43 -13.33 10.09
C SER A 417 0.59 -12.43 10.79
N GLN A 418 1.69 -13.01 11.28
CA GLN A 418 2.81 -12.21 11.83
C GLN A 418 3.44 -11.25 10.80
N ARG A 419 3.14 -11.46 9.50
CA ARG A 419 3.62 -10.65 8.38
C ARG A 419 2.67 -9.50 8.04
N GLY A 420 1.53 -9.41 8.72
CA GLY A 420 0.40 -8.53 8.38
C GLY A 420 -0.82 -9.39 8.03
N GLY A 421 -1.02 -9.65 6.74
CA GLY A 421 -2.20 -10.34 6.19
C GLY A 421 -3.18 -9.38 5.50
N PHE A 422 -4.03 -9.86 4.60
CA PHE A 422 -4.89 -9.03 3.73
C PHE A 422 -6.34 -9.49 3.77
N VAL A 423 -7.24 -8.63 3.28
CA VAL A 423 -8.62 -9.04 2.96
C VAL A 423 -8.65 -9.49 1.51
N GLU A 424 -9.04 -10.75 1.28
CA GLU A 424 -9.28 -11.27 -0.06
C GLU A 424 -10.77 -11.15 -0.39
N LEU A 425 -11.09 -10.60 -1.56
CA LEU A 425 -12.43 -10.52 -2.09
C LEU A 425 -12.46 -11.11 -3.50
N ALA A 426 -13.20 -12.21 -3.64
CA ALA A 426 -13.57 -12.76 -4.93
C ALA A 426 -14.91 -12.18 -5.35
N ALA A 427 -14.93 -11.45 -6.46
CA ALA A 427 -16.19 -11.02 -7.05
C ALA A 427 -16.95 -12.23 -7.62
N PRO A 428 -18.29 -12.25 -7.50
CA PRO A 428 -19.09 -13.15 -8.33
C PRO A 428 -18.93 -12.76 -9.81
N SER A 429 -19.26 -13.69 -10.70
CA SER A 429 -19.33 -13.34 -12.13
C SER A 429 -20.38 -12.26 -12.35
N ALA A 430 -20.04 -11.21 -13.09
CA ALA A 430 -20.99 -10.19 -13.49
C ALA A 430 -21.91 -10.68 -14.62
N TYR A 431 -21.44 -11.61 -15.45
CA TYR A 431 -22.27 -12.37 -16.37
C TYR A 431 -21.62 -13.69 -16.82
N GLN A 432 -22.30 -14.82 -16.53
CA GLN A 432 -21.93 -16.12 -17.11
C GLN A 432 -23.15 -17.03 -17.36
N GLY A 433 -24.18 -16.46 -18.01
CA GLY A 433 -25.42 -17.17 -18.31
C GLY A 433 -26.24 -17.52 -17.05
N SER A 434 -27.22 -18.42 -17.21
CA SER A 434 -28.19 -18.78 -16.15
C SER A 434 -27.74 -19.75 -15.03
N PRO A 435 -26.64 -20.54 -15.12
CA PRO A 435 -26.29 -21.48 -14.05
C PRO A 435 -25.58 -20.82 -12.85
N TRP A 436 -25.07 -19.60 -13.00
CA TRP A 436 -24.36 -18.89 -11.94
C TRP A 436 -25.11 -17.61 -11.52
N PRO A 437 -25.13 -17.28 -10.22
CA PRO A 437 -25.71 -16.02 -9.77
C PRO A 437 -24.82 -14.86 -10.23
N ASN A 438 -25.32 -14.04 -11.15
CA ASN A 438 -24.61 -12.85 -11.61
C ASN A 438 -24.59 -11.80 -10.48
N GLY A 439 -23.47 -11.12 -10.24
CA GLY A 439 -23.35 -10.18 -9.12
C GLY A 439 -22.21 -9.17 -9.22
N CYS A 440 -22.09 -8.33 -8.19
CA CYS A 440 -20.99 -7.38 -8.02
C CYS A 440 -20.77 -7.06 -6.54
N LEU A 441 -19.63 -6.43 -6.22
CA LEU A 441 -19.34 -5.93 -4.87
C LEU A 441 -19.20 -4.41 -4.88
N LEU A 442 -19.90 -3.73 -3.98
CA LEU A 442 -19.63 -2.34 -3.63
C LEU A 442 -18.80 -2.30 -2.34
N GLY A 443 -17.71 -1.54 -2.35
CA GLY A 443 -16.76 -1.50 -1.25
C GLY A 443 -16.43 -0.10 -0.77
N GLU A 444 -16.06 0.00 0.50
CA GLU A 444 -15.60 1.21 1.17
C GLU A 444 -14.30 0.93 1.91
N LEU A 445 -13.21 1.52 1.43
CA LEU A 445 -11.89 1.46 2.04
C LEU A 445 -11.66 2.71 2.91
N ARG A 446 -11.19 2.50 4.14
CA ARG A 446 -10.78 3.56 5.05
C ARG A 446 -9.30 3.34 5.43
N PRO A 447 -8.36 3.84 4.62
CA PRO A 447 -6.93 3.55 4.74
C PRO A 447 -6.34 3.82 6.12
N ARG A 448 -6.64 4.98 6.74
CA ARG A 448 -6.09 5.36 8.05
C ARG A 448 -6.64 4.50 9.17
N SER A 449 -7.91 4.11 9.10
CA SER A 449 -8.53 3.27 10.13
C SER A 449 -8.30 1.77 9.92
N GLY A 450 -7.74 1.35 8.77
CA GLY A 450 -7.51 -0.04 8.43
C GLY A 450 -8.81 -0.84 8.34
N LYS A 451 -9.84 -0.29 7.67
CA LYS A 451 -11.15 -0.94 7.55
C LYS A 451 -11.59 -1.04 6.09
N VAL A 452 -12.19 -2.18 5.74
CA VAL A 452 -12.83 -2.41 4.44
C VAL A 452 -14.24 -2.90 4.69
N ARG A 453 -15.24 -2.16 4.20
CA ARG A 453 -16.64 -2.54 4.29
C ARG A 453 -17.17 -2.97 2.93
N ILE A 454 -17.83 -4.12 2.84
CA ILE A 454 -18.29 -4.73 1.58
C ILE A 454 -19.79 -4.98 1.60
N THR A 455 -20.47 -4.54 0.54
CA THR A 455 -21.89 -4.72 0.27
C THR A 455 -22.06 -5.52 -1.03
N PRO A 456 -22.53 -6.77 -0.97
CA PRO A 456 -22.67 -7.63 -2.14
C PRO A 456 -24.04 -7.45 -2.82
N TYR A 457 -24.06 -7.42 -4.14
CA TYR A 457 -25.28 -7.36 -4.95
C TYR A 457 -25.34 -8.52 -5.95
N MET A 458 -26.55 -8.97 -6.25
CA MET A 458 -26.84 -10.02 -7.22
C MET A 458 -27.97 -9.63 -8.17
N TYR A 459 -27.96 -10.24 -9.34
CA TYR A 459 -29.04 -10.18 -10.31
C TYR A 459 -30.14 -11.21 -9.96
N ALA A 460 -31.40 -10.77 -9.97
CA ALA A 460 -32.60 -11.52 -9.64
C ALA A 460 -33.68 -11.33 -10.71
N SER A 461 -34.60 -12.30 -10.82
CA SER A 461 -35.75 -12.24 -11.73
C SER A 461 -36.86 -11.32 -11.17
N GLY A 462 -36.59 -10.02 -11.08
CA GLY A 462 -37.52 -8.98 -10.61
C GLY A 462 -37.68 -7.83 -11.62
N ALA A 463 -38.52 -6.86 -11.28
CA ALA A 463 -38.67 -5.61 -12.04
C ALA A 463 -37.43 -4.72 -11.90
N ASP A 464 -36.87 -4.65 -10.68
CA ASP A 464 -35.55 -4.11 -10.37
C ASP A 464 -34.60 -5.29 -10.15
N PRO A 465 -33.78 -5.65 -11.15
CA PRO A 465 -33.14 -6.96 -11.12
C PRO A 465 -31.86 -6.99 -10.30
N TRP A 466 -31.21 -5.87 -10.00
CA TRP A 466 -30.02 -5.84 -9.14
C TRP A 466 -30.43 -5.55 -7.69
N VAL A 467 -30.23 -6.53 -6.81
CA VAL A 467 -30.68 -6.50 -5.42
C VAL A 467 -29.55 -6.92 -4.48
N LEU A 468 -29.65 -6.55 -3.21
CA LEU A 468 -28.71 -6.94 -2.17
C LEU A 468 -28.62 -8.48 -2.05
N ASP A 469 -27.41 -9.03 -2.10
CA ASP A 469 -27.19 -10.48 -1.91
C ASP A 469 -27.08 -10.83 -0.43
N THR A 470 -28.21 -11.18 0.17
CA THR A 470 -28.30 -11.52 1.59
C THR A 470 -27.61 -12.85 1.95
N LYS A 471 -27.10 -13.62 0.99
CA LYS A 471 -26.49 -14.93 1.22
C LYS A 471 -24.99 -14.87 1.48
N VAL A 472 -24.33 -13.78 1.09
CA VAL A 472 -22.88 -13.61 1.26
C VAL A 472 -22.53 -13.30 2.73
N PHE A 473 -23.31 -12.46 3.39
CA PHE A 473 -23.13 -12.07 4.81
C PHE A 473 -24.43 -12.26 5.63
N PRO A 474 -24.92 -13.49 5.78
CA PRO A 474 -26.22 -13.75 6.42
C PRO A 474 -26.22 -13.37 7.92
N ASP A 475 -25.08 -13.47 8.60
CA ASP A 475 -24.93 -13.15 10.02
C ASP A 475 -24.89 -11.64 10.31
N ASP A 476 -24.67 -10.82 9.28
CA ASP A 476 -24.63 -9.34 9.35
C ASP A 476 -25.99 -8.70 8.97
N ALA A 477 -27.10 -9.44 9.10
CA ALA A 477 -28.44 -8.95 8.75
C ALA A 477 -28.82 -7.64 9.48
N LYS A 478 -28.39 -7.48 10.74
CA LYS A 478 -28.59 -6.26 11.54
C LYS A 478 -27.84 -5.04 10.98
N ASP A 479 -26.77 -5.29 10.23
CA ASP A 479 -25.90 -4.30 9.60
C ASP A 479 -26.21 -4.15 8.10
N GLY A 480 -27.37 -4.67 7.66
CA GLY A 480 -27.82 -4.58 6.27
C GLY A 480 -27.07 -5.51 5.33
N TYR A 481 -26.70 -6.71 5.79
CA TYR A 481 -25.95 -7.72 5.00
C TYR A 481 -24.64 -7.16 4.43
N THR A 482 -24.00 -6.30 5.21
CA THR A 482 -22.77 -5.60 4.87
C THR A 482 -21.73 -5.93 5.94
N HIS A 483 -20.56 -6.42 5.53
CA HIS A 483 -19.52 -6.82 6.48
C HIS A 483 -18.36 -5.82 6.49
N THR A 484 -17.79 -5.55 7.67
CA THR A 484 -16.60 -4.70 7.82
C THR A 484 -15.41 -5.52 8.31
N PHE A 485 -14.44 -5.71 7.44
CA PHE A 485 -13.17 -6.35 7.76
C PHE A 485 -12.19 -5.35 8.37
N ALA A 486 -11.44 -5.80 9.37
CA ALA A 486 -10.23 -5.12 9.83
C ALA A 486 -9.05 -5.56 8.96
N VAL A 487 -8.27 -4.59 8.49
CA VAL A 487 -7.05 -4.81 7.73
C VAL A 487 -5.86 -4.78 8.71
N PRO A 488 -5.04 -5.83 8.76
CA PRO A 488 -3.81 -5.83 9.56
C PRO A 488 -2.85 -4.71 9.17
N GLU A 489 -2.21 -4.08 10.16
CA GLU A 489 -1.22 -3.02 9.92
C GLU A 489 -0.04 -3.54 9.08
N LYS A 490 0.40 -2.71 8.12
CA LYS A 490 1.48 -3.04 7.19
C LYS A 490 2.77 -2.33 7.55
N LYS A 491 3.87 -3.07 7.54
CA LYS A 491 5.23 -2.51 7.57
C LYS A 491 5.84 -2.59 6.18
N ARG A 492 5.51 -1.60 5.35
CA ARG A 492 6.15 -1.42 4.04
C ARG A 492 7.49 -0.74 4.25
N THR A 493 8.57 -1.43 3.90
CA THR A 493 9.93 -0.90 4.05
C THR A 493 10.36 -0.27 2.72
N PRO A 494 10.76 1.01 2.71
CA PRO A 494 11.37 1.65 1.54
C PRO A 494 12.56 0.88 0.95
N SER A 495 12.76 0.99 -0.37
CA SER A 495 13.91 0.37 -1.03
C SER A 495 15.25 0.90 -0.50
N VAL A 496 16.33 0.14 -0.69
CA VAL A 496 17.69 0.54 -0.25
C VAL A 496 18.05 1.91 -0.83
N LEU A 497 17.80 2.12 -2.12
CA LEU A 497 18.03 3.41 -2.78
C LEU A 497 17.27 4.54 -2.09
N ARG A 498 15.96 4.37 -1.88
CA ARG A 498 15.14 5.39 -1.22
C ARG A 498 15.64 5.71 0.19
N ARG A 499 16.05 4.71 0.97
CA ARG A 499 16.60 4.91 2.31
C ARG A 499 17.89 5.74 2.28
N HIS A 500 18.81 5.43 1.35
CA HIS A 500 20.05 6.19 1.19
C HIS A 500 19.79 7.61 0.70
N LEU A 501 18.85 7.80 -0.24
CA LEU A 501 18.43 9.11 -0.72
C LEU A 501 17.80 9.95 0.40
N ALA A 502 16.91 9.35 1.20
CA ALA A 502 16.30 9.99 2.35
C ALA A 502 17.35 10.42 3.38
N GLN A 503 18.29 9.52 3.73
CA GLN A 503 19.39 9.84 4.64
C GLN A 503 20.26 10.99 4.10
N ALA A 504 20.67 10.93 2.83
CA ALA A 504 21.47 11.99 2.23
C ALA A 504 20.72 13.33 2.20
N THR A 505 19.40 13.31 2.02
CA THR A 505 18.53 14.49 2.07
C THR A 505 18.43 15.06 3.49
N GLU A 506 18.25 14.23 4.51
CA GLU A 506 18.21 14.67 5.91
C GLU A 506 19.54 15.35 6.30
N GLU A 507 20.67 14.68 6.03
CA GLU A 507 22.01 15.23 6.24
C GLU A 507 22.22 16.54 5.46
N ALA A 508 21.65 16.63 4.26
CA ALA A 508 21.80 17.79 3.41
C ALA A 508 21.10 19.04 3.96
N VAL A 509 19.84 18.89 4.35
CA VAL A 509 19.02 19.97 4.91
C VAL A 509 19.59 20.42 6.26
N GLU A 510 20.00 19.48 7.11
CA GLU A 510 20.53 19.82 8.44
C GLU A 510 21.83 20.62 8.35
N ALA A 511 22.70 20.32 7.38
CA ALA A 511 23.94 21.05 7.15
C ALA A 511 23.77 22.34 6.31
N ALA A 512 22.59 22.60 5.75
CA ALA A 512 22.35 23.75 4.88
C ALA A 512 22.27 25.08 5.66
N PRO A 513 22.56 26.23 5.02
CA PRO A 513 22.34 27.54 5.63
C PRO A 513 20.88 27.73 6.07
N GLU A 514 20.66 28.52 7.12
CA GLU A 514 19.33 28.75 7.71
C GLU A 514 18.30 29.28 6.69
N ALA A 515 18.73 30.06 5.70
CA ALA A 515 17.88 30.53 4.61
C ALA A 515 17.28 29.37 3.79
N VAL A 516 18.09 28.35 3.49
CA VAL A 516 17.67 27.16 2.76
C VAL A 516 16.73 26.32 3.63
N GLN A 517 17.06 26.10 4.90
CA GLN A 517 16.19 25.37 5.82
C GLN A 517 14.79 26.02 5.94
N ARG A 518 14.72 27.36 5.98
CA ARG A 518 13.44 28.09 5.98
C ARG A 518 12.68 27.97 4.68
N GLN A 519 13.36 27.98 3.54
CA GLN A 519 12.74 27.77 2.23
C GLN A 519 12.11 26.37 2.17
N VAL A 520 12.83 25.34 2.62
CA VAL A 520 12.32 23.97 2.70
C VAL A 520 11.15 23.86 3.67
N ALA A 521 11.24 24.49 4.85
CA ALA A 521 10.14 24.53 5.81
C ALA A 521 8.86 25.12 5.21
N LYS A 522 8.98 26.22 4.45
CA LYS A 522 7.86 26.85 3.75
C LYS A 522 7.22 25.94 2.71
N VAL A 523 8.03 25.24 1.91
CA VAL A 523 7.55 24.25 0.91
C VAL A 523 6.82 23.10 1.61
N LEU A 524 7.31 22.67 2.77
CA LEU A 524 6.73 21.58 3.55
C LEU A 524 5.54 22.01 4.43
N GLY A 525 5.18 23.29 4.46
CA GLY A 525 4.12 23.82 5.33
C GLY A 525 4.46 23.72 6.83
N ILE A 526 5.76 23.69 7.16
CA ILE A 526 6.25 23.67 8.55
C ILE A 526 6.46 25.11 9.01
N GLU A 527 5.74 25.52 10.04
CA GLU A 527 5.92 26.85 10.64
C GLU A 527 7.34 27.00 11.19
N ALA A 528 8.05 27.99 10.66
CA ALA A 528 9.37 28.40 11.13
C ALA A 528 9.25 29.76 11.84
N PRO A 529 9.77 29.91 13.08
CA PRO A 529 9.70 31.17 13.80
C PRO A 529 10.48 32.28 13.06
N SER A 530 10.06 33.54 13.23
CA SER A 530 10.72 34.72 12.61
C SER A 530 12.11 35.01 13.19
N SER A 531 12.40 34.54 14.41
CA SER A 531 13.73 34.54 15.05
C SER A 531 14.60 33.37 14.57
N ARG A 532 15.89 33.34 14.95
CA ARG A 532 16.84 32.25 14.64
C ARG A 532 16.21 30.85 14.76
N MET A 533 16.44 30.01 13.74
CA MET A 533 15.83 28.70 13.62
C MET A 533 16.31 27.75 14.73
N PRO A 534 15.39 27.21 15.56
CA PRO A 534 15.76 26.23 16.58
C PRO A 534 16.24 24.93 15.93
N LYS A 535 17.24 24.28 16.55
CA LYS A 535 17.79 22.99 16.07
C LYS A 535 16.71 21.91 15.90
N GLU A 536 15.76 21.83 16.83
CA GLU A 536 14.65 20.87 16.75
C GLU A 536 13.73 21.12 15.55
N VAL A 537 13.49 22.39 15.21
CA VAL A 537 12.67 22.75 14.03
C VAL A 537 13.45 22.43 12.75
N ALA A 538 14.75 22.76 12.70
CA ALA A 538 15.61 22.41 11.57
C ALA A 538 15.68 20.88 11.34
N LYS A 539 15.81 20.09 12.42
CA LYS A 539 15.80 18.62 12.36
C LYS A 539 14.44 18.07 11.90
N LYS A 540 13.34 18.66 12.36
CA LYS A 540 11.99 18.31 11.90
C LYS A 540 11.82 18.60 10.40
N VAL A 541 12.34 19.72 9.92
CA VAL A 541 12.33 20.08 8.49
C VAL A 541 13.17 19.10 7.67
N ALA A 542 14.36 18.75 8.14
CA ALA A 542 15.24 17.77 7.49
C ALA A 542 14.58 16.39 7.35
N ARG A 543 13.96 15.88 8.42
CA ARG A 543 13.21 14.61 8.40
C ARG A 543 12.00 14.65 7.46
N ALA A 544 11.27 15.75 7.48
CA ALA A 544 10.10 15.92 6.61
C ALA A 544 10.51 16.04 5.13
N ALA A 545 11.68 16.61 4.83
CA ALA A 545 12.27 16.62 3.49
C ALA A 545 12.70 15.21 3.06
N ALA A 546 13.37 14.46 3.93
CA ALA A 546 13.78 13.07 3.68
C ALA A 546 12.60 12.14 3.36
N ALA A 547 11.45 12.36 3.99
CA ALA A 547 10.21 11.63 3.70
C ALA A 547 9.58 11.98 2.33
N LYS A 548 10.04 13.06 1.67
CA LYS A 548 9.57 13.54 0.37
C LYS A 548 10.68 13.56 -0.68
N VAL A 549 11.62 12.63 -0.59
CA VAL A 549 12.81 12.63 -1.46
C VAL A 549 12.50 12.47 -2.95
N ASP A 550 11.30 12.02 -3.33
CA ASP A 550 10.89 11.92 -4.74
C ASP A 550 10.29 13.20 -5.31
N ASP A 551 10.05 14.23 -4.49
CA ASP A 551 9.46 15.49 -4.95
C ASP A 551 10.53 16.30 -5.71
N PRO A 552 10.44 16.41 -7.05
CA PRO A 552 11.49 17.05 -7.86
C PRO A 552 11.66 18.53 -7.51
N ALA A 553 10.58 19.19 -7.05
CA ALA A 553 10.62 20.59 -6.63
C ALA A 553 11.40 20.78 -5.30
N LEU A 554 11.43 19.73 -4.48
CA LEU A 554 12.15 19.71 -3.21
C LEU A 554 13.63 19.37 -3.42
N LEU A 555 13.93 18.44 -4.33
CA LEU A 555 15.30 18.04 -4.68
C LEU A 555 16.12 19.17 -5.31
N ALA A 556 15.52 19.95 -6.21
CA ALA A 556 16.21 21.00 -6.99
C ALA A 556 16.86 22.11 -6.15
N ASN A 557 16.46 22.26 -4.88
CA ASN A 557 16.94 23.34 -3.99
C ASN A 557 17.76 22.86 -2.78
N VAL A 558 17.92 21.54 -2.59
CA VAL A 558 18.32 20.98 -1.28
C VAL A 558 19.43 19.96 -1.38
N VAL A 559 19.41 19.10 -2.39
CA VAL A 559 20.38 18.00 -2.52
C VAL A 559 21.41 18.38 -3.57
N ASP A 560 22.58 18.84 -3.10
CA ASP A 560 23.75 19.08 -3.95
C ASP A 560 24.23 17.77 -4.61
N GLU A 561 24.79 17.87 -5.82
CA GLU A 561 25.21 16.76 -6.70
C GLU A 561 26.09 15.74 -5.96
N ARG A 562 26.96 16.23 -5.06
CA ARG A 562 27.89 15.40 -4.26
C ARG A 562 27.18 14.45 -3.29
N ARG A 563 26.02 14.84 -2.76
CA ARG A 563 25.25 14.05 -1.78
C ARG A 563 24.34 13.03 -2.45
N MET A 564 23.72 13.40 -3.56
CA MET A 564 23.00 12.48 -4.45
C MET A 564 23.94 11.37 -4.94
N SER A 565 25.14 11.75 -5.39
CA SER A 565 26.21 10.82 -5.76
C SER A 565 26.58 9.89 -4.60
N THR A 566 26.72 10.40 -3.37
CA THR A 566 27.03 9.56 -2.19
C THR A 566 25.94 8.54 -1.88
N ALA A 567 24.67 8.92 -1.98
CA ALA A 567 23.53 8.00 -1.76
C ALA A 567 23.50 6.88 -2.80
N LEU A 568 23.70 7.23 -4.07
CA LEU A 568 23.78 6.28 -5.18
C LEU A 568 24.98 5.34 -5.02
N SER A 569 26.15 5.86 -4.61
CA SER A 569 27.34 5.08 -4.28
C SER A 569 27.11 4.10 -3.12
N LYS A 570 26.50 4.53 -2.02
CA LYS A 570 26.17 3.65 -0.89
C LYS A 570 25.16 2.56 -1.28
N THR A 571 24.18 2.91 -2.12
CA THR A 571 23.21 1.94 -2.66
C THR A 571 23.93 0.87 -3.49
N ALA A 572 24.84 1.28 -4.37
CA ALA A 572 25.64 0.35 -5.16
C ALA A 572 26.47 -0.57 -4.26
N ALA A 573 27.09 -0.05 -3.20
CA ALA A 573 27.83 -0.85 -2.24
C ALA A 573 26.94 -1.91 -1.56
N ASP A 574 25.85 -1.50 -0.93
CA ASP A 574 24.98 -2.40 -0.18
C ASP A 574 24.32 -3.48 -1.06
N GLU A 575 23.83 -3.11 -2.24
CA GLU A 575 23.11 -4.02 -3.14
C GLU A 575 24.04 -4.97 -3.89
N LEU A 576 25.20 -4.49 -4.36
CA LEU A 576 26.16 -5.33 -5.09
C LEU A 576 26.95 -6.25 -4.16
N GLU A 577 27.16 -5.86 -2.90
CA GLU A 577 27.76 -6.76 -1.88
C GLU A 577 26.78 -7.84 -1.41
N ALA A 578 25.48 -7.54 -1.33
CA ALA A 578 24.46 -8.52 -0.96
C ALA A 578 24.24 -9.63 -2.03
N GLY A 579 24.54 -9.35 -3.30
CA GLY A 579 24.37 -10.28 -4.43
C GLY A 579 25.39 -11.44 -4.52
N GLY A 580 26.35 -11.52 -3.61
CA GLY A 580 27.34 -12.61 -3.54
C GLY A 580 28.75 -12.23 -4.05
N PRO A 581 29.81 -12.96 -3.65
CA PRO A 581 31.17 -12.42 -3.56
C PRO A 581 32.06 -12.61 -4.80
N THR A 582 31.54 -12.97 -5.97
CA THR A 582 32.40 -13.18 -7.15
C THR A 582 32.62 -11.88 -7.91
N ARG A 583 33.63 -11.14 -7.46
CA ARG A 583 34.30 -10.11 -8.26
C ARG A 583 34.86 -10.75 -9.54
N ILE A 584 34.85 -9.98 -10.61
CA ILE A 584 35.34 -10.39 -11.92
C ILE A 584 36.86 -10.18 -11.95
N PRO A 585 37.67 -11.24 -12.15
CA PRO A 585 39.11 -11.10 -12.27
C PRO A 585 39.48 -10.29 -13.51
N ARG A 586 40.37 -9.30 -13.37
CA ARG A 586 40.86 -8.50 -14.50
C ARG A 586 41.70 -9.30 -15.51
N SER A 587 42.08 -10.52 -15.17
CA SER A 587 42.73 -11.47 -16.08
C SER A 587 41.76 -12.16 -17.05
N ASP A 588 40.44 -12.05 -16.84
CA ASP A 588 39.44 -12.55 -17.77
C ASP A 588 39.42 -11.65 -19.03
N PRO A 589 39.63 -12.19 -20.25
CA PRO A 589 39.63 -11.38 -21.48
C PRO A 589 38.32 -10.60 -21.74
N GLN A 590 37.22 -10.99 -21.09
CA GLN A 590 35.91 -10.34 -21.19
C GLN A 590 35.52 -9.57 -19.92
N PHE A 591 36.46 -9.30 -19.01
CA PHE A 591 36.12 -8.71 -17.71
C PHE A 591 35.37 -7.39 -17.84
N LEU A 592 35.79 -6.51 -18.76
CA LEU A 592 35.19 -5.19 -18.92
C LEU A 592 33.75 -5.28 -19.43
N GLU A 593 33.47 -6.17 -20.40
CA GLU A 593 32.13 -6.39 -20.94
C GLU A 593 31.19 -6.97 -19.87
N LYS A 594 31.65 -7.99 -19.12
CA LYS A 594 30.88 -8.57 -18.01
C LYS A 594 30.63 -7.56 -16.89
N ALA A 595 31.63 -6.74 -16.57
CA ALA A 595 31.51 -5.71 -15.55
C ALA A 595 30.51 -4.62 -15.94
N LEU A 596 30.61 -4.11 -17.16
CA LEU A 596 29.66 -3.13 -17.70
C LEU A 596 28.24 -3.71 -17.79
N GLY A 597 28.10 -4.99 -18.14
CA GLY A 597 26.81 -5.68 -18.12
C GLY A 597 26.16 -5.68 -16.73
N ARG A 598 26.92 -6.01 -15.67
CA ARG A 598 26.42 -5.97 -14.29
C ARG A 598 26.10 -4.55 -13.81
N VAL A 599 26.91 -3.56 -14.18
CA VAL A 599 26.61 -2.15 -13.87
C VAL A 599 25.33 -1.71 -14.56
N ALA A 600 25.17 -2.06 -15.84
CA ALA A 600 23.99 -1.72 -16.63
C ALA A 600 22.72 -2.33 -16.03
N GLU A 601 22.79 -3.60 -15.63
CA GLU A 601 21.72 -4.31 -14.95
C GLU A 601 21.37 -3.64 -13.62
N PHE A 602 22.36 -3.31 -12.79
CA PHE A 602 22.15 -2.60 -11.52
C PHE A 602 21.47 -1.25 -11.72
N ILE A 603 21.99 -0.41 -12.62
CA ILE A 603 21.42 0.92 -12.87
C ILE A 603 19.99 0.79 -13.38
N HIS A 604 19.75 -0.07 -14.37
CA HIS A 604 18.41 -0.26 -14.94
C HIS A 604 17.40 -0.81 -13.93
N ARG A 605 17.79 -1.78 -13.10
CA ARG A 605 16.87 -2.44 -12.15
C ARG A 605 16.64 -1.64 -10.86
N LYS A 606 17.66 -0.95 -10.36
CA LYS A 606 17.66 -0.37 -9.02
C LYS A 606 17.63 1.15 -9.01
N VAL A 607 17.96 1.82 -10.12
CA VAL A 607 18.13 3.28 -10.17
C VAL A 607 17.20 3.96 -11.18
N SER A 608 17.07 3.42 -12.40
CA SER A 608 16.22 3.99 -13.45
C SER A 608 14.77 4.14 -12.97
N GLY A 609 14.13 5.27 -13.30
CA GLY A 609 12.77 5.59 -12.86
C GLY A 609 12.59 5.98 -11.38
N LYS A 610 13.63 5.82 -10.53
CA LYS A 610 13.61 6.22 -9.12
C LYS A 610 14.29 7.57 -8.83
N VAL A 611 14.97 8.14 -9.83
CA VAL A 611 15.61 9.46 -9.75
C VAL A 611 15.11 10.32 -10.90
N ALA A 612 14.73 11.57 -10.61
CA ALA A 612 14.22 12.50 -11.62
C ALA A 612 15.23 12.69 -12.77
N LYS A 613 14.74 12.65 -14.02
CA LYS A 613 15.59 12.77 -15.22
C LYS A 613 16.38 14.09 -15.25
N ASP A 614 15.77 15.19 -14.82
CA ASP A 614 16.38 16.52 -14.79
C ASP A 614 17.51 16.67 -13.75
N ALA A 615 17.56 15.74 -12.78
CA ALA A 615 18.59 15.68 -11.75
C ALA A 615 19.86 14.93 -12.22
N ALA A 616 19.82 14.23 -13.36
CA ALA A 616 20.98 13.52 -13.88
C ALA A 616 22.07 14.50 -14.35
N ARG A 617 23.30 14.25 -13.91
CA ARG A 617 24.52 15.02 -14.23
C ARG A 617 25.65 14.05 -14.53
N GLU A 618 26.53 14.41 -15.46
CA GLU A 618 27.62 13.52 -15.89
C GLU A 618 28.55 13.13 -14.74
N GLU A 619 28.94 14.06 -13.86
CA GLU A 619 29.83 13.78 -12.73
C GLU A 619 29.20 12.79 -11.72
N MET A 620 27.89 12.92 -11.49
CA MET A 620 27.13 11.98 -10.66
C MET A 620 27.13 10.56 -11.25
N LEU A 621 26.93 10.46 -12.57
CA LEU A 621 26.93 9.17 -13.28
C LEU A 621 28.32 8.53 -13.29
N VAL A 622 29.38 9.32 -13.50
CA VAL A 622 30.77 8.85 -13.40
C VAL A 622 31.03 8.23 -12.03
N GLN A 623 30.63 8.91 -10.95
CA GLN A 623 30.88 8.43 -9.60
C GLN A 623 30.04 7.18 -9.25
N LEU A 624 28.78 7.13 -9.71
CA LEU A 624 27.92 5.96 -9.56
C LEU A 624 28.51 4.73 -10.27
N ILE A 625 28.86 4.87 -11.54
CA ILE A 625 29.45 3.78 -12.35
C ILE A 625 30.79 3.35 -11.75
N ALA A 626 31.65 4.28 -11.34
CA ALA A 626 32.93 3.96 -10.71
C ALA A 626 32.75 3.18 -9.39
N THR A 627 31.79 3.58 -8.57
CA THR A 627 31.48 2.88 -7.31
C THR A 627 30.97 1.47 -7.61
N ALA A 628 30.00 1.32 -8.51
CA ALA A 628 29.47 0.01 -8.88
C ALA A 628 30.58 -0.91 -9.41
N LEU A 629 31.44 -0.40 -10.31
CA LEU A 629 32.60 -1.13 -10.81
C LEU A 629 33.53 -1.57 -9.68
N SER A 630 33.79 -0.73 -8.67
CA SER A 630 34.67 -1.05 -7.54
C SER A 630 34.20 -2.23 -6.69
N HIS A 631 32.91 -2.56 -6.72
CA HIS A 631 32.34 -3.76 -6.08
C HIS A 631 32.25 -4.96 -7.04
N ILE A 632 32.31 -4.74 -8.36
CA ILE A 632 32.15 -5.77 -9.39
C ILE A 632 33.49 -6.33 -9.86
N VAL A 633 34.55 -5.54 -9.94
CA VAL A 633 35.87 -5.96 -10.48
C VAL A 633 36.93 -6.11 -9.39
N ASP A 634 37.94 -6.94 -9.66
CA ASP A 634 39.11 -7.07 -8.79
C ASP A 634 40.09 -5.90 -8.96
N GLY A 635 40.60 -5.38 -7.85
CA GLY A 635 41.60 -4.30 -7.86
C GLY A 635 40.99 -2.89 -7.81
N PRO A 636 41.84 -1.85 -7.92
CA PRO A 636 41.40 -0.48 -7.70
C PRO A 636 40.60 0.06 -8.88
N VAL A 637 39.57 0.84 -8.57
CA VAL A 637 38.83 1.69 -9.52
C VAL A 637 38.94 3.13 -9.04
N SER A 638 39.40 4.02 -9.91
CA SER A 638 39.61 5.44 -9.62
C SER A 638 38.91 6.31 -10.64
N VAL A 639 38.66 7.57 -10.27
CA VAL A 639 38.15 8.60 -11.18
C VAL A 639 39.27 9.62 -11.39
N GLU A 640 39.78 9.74 -12.61
CA GLU A 640 41.00 10.48 -12.93
C GLU A 640 40.79 11.49 -14.07
N ARG A 641 41.53 12.61 -14.02
CA ARG A 641 41.62 13.59 -15.11
C ARG A 641 42.97 13.40 -15.81
N LEU A 642 42.94 12.68 -16.92
CA LEU A 642 44.15 12.20 -17.59
C LEU A 642 44.82 13.25 -18.51
N LEU A 643 44.13 14.35 -18.86
CA LEU A 643 44.68 15.43 -19.71
C LEU A 643 44.63 16.82 -19.04
N PRO A 644 45.68 17.67 -19.18
CA PRO A 644 45.79 18.97 -18.50
C PRO A 644 44.82 20.05 -19.01
N ASP A 645 44.42 20.01 -20.28
CA ASP A 645 43.50 20.99 -20.88
C ASP A 645 42.07 20.43 -20.92
N ALA A 646 41.27 20.81 -19.93
CA ALA A 646 39.79 20.69 -19.89
C ALA A 646 39.16 19.27 -19.96
N GLY A 647 39.90 18.19 -19.64
CA GLY A 647 39.38 16.82 -19.70
C GLY A 647 38.29 16.51 -18.64
N ARG A 648 37.15 15.99 -19.08
CA ARG A 648 36.14 15.34 -18.22
C ARG A 648 36.76 14.15 -17.47
N PRO A 649 36.32 13.85 -16.24
CA PRO A 649 36.86 12.71 -15.49
C PRO A 649 36.56 11.39 -16.21
N HIS A 650 37.55 10.50 -16.25
CA HIS A 650 37.42 9.13 -16.75
C HIS A 650 37.47 8.17 -15.58
N ILE A 651 36.81 7.02 -15.73
CA ILE A 651 36.93 5.93 -14.77
C ILE A 651 38.09 5.05 -15.22
N VAL A 652 39.04 4.81 -14.33
CA VAL A 652 40.21 3.96 -14.57
C VAL A 652 40.08 2.71 -13.72
N ILE A 653 40.19 1.55 -14.36
CA ILE A 653 40.28 0.25 -13.69
C ILE A 653 41.74 -0.19 -13.71
N GLY A 654 42.30 -0.51 -12.54
CA GLY A 654 43.67 -0.98 -12.36
C GLY A 654 44.65 0.08 -11.86
N ALA A 655 45.75 -0.37 -11.26
CA ALA A 655 46.77 0.49 -10.69
C ALA A 655 47.74 1.04 -11.76
N PRO A 656 48.42 2.17 -11.53
CA PRO A 656 49.39 2.72 -12.48
C PRO A 656 50.53 1.76 -12.87
N ASN A 657 50.89 0.84 -11.98
CA ASN A 657 51.96 -0.15 -12.18
C ASN A 657 51.49 -1.46 -12.82
N ASP A 658 50.18 -1.60 -13.08
CA ASP A 658 49.64 -2.78 -13.73
C ASP A 658 49.96 -2.79 -15.23
N THR A 659 50.03 -3.98 -15.82
CA THR A 659 50.21 -4.11 -17.27
C THR A 659 48.98 -3.55 -18.01
N PRO A 660 49.15 -2.95 -19.22
CA PRO A 660 48.03 -2.39 -19.98
C PRO A 660 46.88 -3.39 -20.22
N ALA A 661 47.19 -4.67 -20.36
CA ALA A 661 46.25 -5.78 -20.58
C ALA A 661 45.22 -6.00 -19.46
N ILE A 662 45.48 -5.50 -18.25
CA ILE A 662 44.54 -5.61 -17.12
C ILE A 662 44.04 -4.24 -16.66
N ARG A 663 44.23 -3.21 -17.49
CA ARG A 663 43.77 -1.84 -17.25
C ARG A 663 42.65 -1.47 -18.20
N SER A 664 41.75 -0.61 -17.75
CA SER A 664 40.69 -0.06 -18.60
C SER A 664 40.46 1.42 -18.36
N ILE A 665 40.07 2.12 -19.42
CA ILE A 665 39.65 3.51 -19.37
C ILE A 665 38.21 3.59 -19.88
N ILE A 666 37.35 4.26 -19.10
CA ILE A 666 35.93 4.39 -19.40
C ILE A 666 35.54 5.86 -19.40
N GLY A 667 35.00 6.33 -20.52
CA GLY A 667 34.38 7.65 -20.64
C GLY A 667 32.87 7.56 -20.41
N VAL A 668 32.28 8.51 -19.67
CA VAL A 668 30.83 8.56 -19.42
C VAL A 668 30.27 9.87 -19.95
N HIS A 669 29.17 9.81 -20.71
CA HIS A 669 28.54 10.97 -21.33
C HIS A 669 27.03 10.95 -21.18
N LEU A 670 26.46 12.10 -20.81
CA LEU A 670 25.03 12.31 -20.77
C LEU A 670 24.56 12.77 -22.16
N VAL A 671 23.47 12.19 -22.63
CA VAL A 671 22.86 12.50 -23.94
C VAL A 671 21.43 12.95 -23.69
N SER A 672 21.19 14.27 -23.77
CA SER A 672 19.86 14.87 -23.62
C SER A 672 19.12 14.93 -24.96
N LYS A 673 17.87 14.47 -25.02
CA LYS A 673 17.02 14.61 -26.20
C LYS A 673 16.33 15.98 -26.19
N LEU A 674 16.93 16.98 -26.85
CA LEU A 674 16.19 18.05 -27.53
C LEU A 674 17.14 18.71 -28.54
N GLY A 675 16.59 18.95 -29.74
CA GLY A 675 17.32 19.09 -30.99
C GLY A 675 18.60 19.91 -30.92
N ASP A 676 19.71 19.30 -31.34
CA ASP A 676 20.85 19.98 -31.94
C ASP A 676 21.80 18.97 -32.63
N TRP A 677 21.64 18.88 -33.96
CA TRP A 677 22.58 18.60 -35.05
C TRP A 677 23.56 17.38 -35.02
N ALA A 678 23.39 16.54 -36.06
CA ALA A 678 24.33 15.58 -36.66
C ALA A 678 24.68 14.29 -35.87
N LEU A 679 23.91 13.24 -36.10
CA LEU A 679 24.08 11.86 -35.60
C LEU A 679 25.28 11.08 -36.20
N SER A 680 26.32 11.73 -36.72
CA SER A 680 27.57 11.07 -37.17
C SER A 680 28.80 11.47 -36.36
N ASP A 681 28.97 12.75 -36.03
CA ASP A 681 30.27 13.27 -35.58
C ASP A 681 30.47 13.25 -34.06
N VAL A 682 29.40 13.18 -33.27
CA VAL A 682 29.49 13.27 -31.80
C VAL A 682 30.07 11.99 -31.18
N PRO A 683 29.66 10.77 -31.58
CA PRO A 683 30.30 9.53 -31.13
C PRO A 683 31.75 9.43 -31.61
N GLU A 684 32.04 9.82 -32.86
CA GLU A 684 33.40 9.79 -33.41
C GLU A 684 34.37 10.67 -32.61
N LYS A 685 34.01 11.92 -32.28
CA LYS A 685 34.85 12.81 -31.45
C LYS A 685 35.02 12.33 -30.01
N ARG A 686 34.10 11.53 -29.49
CA ARG A 686 34.22 10.89 -28.15
C ARG A 686 35.15 9.70 -28.22
N LEU A 687 35.02 8.89 -29.27
CA LEU A 687 35.92 7.77 -29.57
C LEU A 687 37.34 8.24 -29.84
N GLU A 688 37.55 9.33 -30.60
CA GLU A 688 38.87 9.97 -30.80
C GLU A 688 39.54 10.32 -29.48
N ARG A 689 38.79 10.88 -28.52
CA ARG A 689 39.34 11.20 -27.20
C ARG A 689 39.70 9.96 -26.40
N LEU A 690 38.87 8.93 -26.43
CA LEU A 690 39.18 7.66 -25.80
C LEU A 690 40.43 7.03 -26.43
N ASP A 691 40.55 7.12 -27.76
CA ASP A 691 41.66 6.61 -28.55
C ASP A 691 43.01 7.19 -28.13
N LEU A 692 43.09 8.52 -27.93
CA LEU A 692 44.30 9.18 -27.45
C LEU A 692 44.81 8.60 -26.13
N HIS A 693 43.90 8.19 -25.24
CA HIS A 693 44.29 7.60 -23.96
C HIS A 693 44.77 6.16 -24.12
N LEU A 694 44.19 5.40 -25.04
CA LEU A 694 44.63 4.02 -25.29
C LEU A 694 45.96 3.99 -26.06
N GLU A 695 46.17 4.89 -27.02
CA GLU A 695 47.43 5.04 -27.77
C GLU A 695 48.61 5.44 -26.88
N SER A 696 48.36 6.19 -25.80
CA SER A 696 49.39 6.56 -24.81
C SER A 696 49.92 5.36 -24.00
N GLY A 697 49.38 4.16 -24.21
CA GLY A 697 49.83 2.91 -23.57
C GLY A 697 49.38 2.75 -22.13
N HIS A 698 48.41 3.56 -21.68
CA HIS A 698 47.90 3.53 -20.30
C HIS A 698 46.91 2.38 -20.05
N ALA A 699 46.23 1.87 -21.07
CA ALA A 699 45.32 0.72 -20.97
C ALA A 699 45.12 0.04 -22.33
N GLU A 700 44.88 -1.27 -22.33
CA GLU A 700 44.55 -2.03 -23.55
C GLU A 700 43.03 -2.06 -23.82
N HIS A 701 42.21 -1.93 -22.77
CA HIS A 701 40.75 -1.97 -22.90
C HIS A 701 40.12 -0.59 -22.74
N GLY A 702 39.17 -0.25 -23.60
CA GLY A 702 38.42 1.01 -23.54
C GLY A 702 36.91 0.80 -23.64
N ALA A 703 36.15 1.66 -22.95
CA ALA A 703 34.70 1.72 -23.12
C ALA A 703 34.15 3.16 -23.10
N LEU A 704 33.07 3.35 -23.83
CA LEU A 704 32.25 4.56 -23.81
C LEU A 704 30.89 4.22 -23.22
N VAL A 705 30.46 4.95 -22.19
CA VAL A 705 29.12 4.81 -21.60
C VAL A 705 28.29 6.03 -21.99
N GLU A 706 27.22 5.80 -22.75
CA GLU A 706 26.28 6.84 -23.15
C GLU A 706 24.98 6.69 -22.36
N VAL A 707 24.64 7.70 -21.58
CA VAL A 707 23.44 7.74 -20.74
C VAL A 707 22.42 8.67 -21.37
N TYR A 708 21.35 8.10 -21.92
CA TYR A 708 20.29 8.83 -22.60
C TYR A 708 19.21 9.26 -21.60
N THR A 709 18.90 10.56 -21.58
CA THR A 709 17.80 11.13 -20.80
C THR A 709 16.66 11.49 -21.75
N GLY A 710 15.54 10.76 -21.68
CA GLY A 710 14.38 10.91 -22.58
C GLY A 710 13.30 9.85 -22.39
N GLU A 711 12.16 9.96 -23.08
CA GLU A 711 11.07 8.96 -23.03
C GLU A 711 11.45 7.68 -23.77
N GLY A 712 11.39 6.56 -23.03
CA GLY A 712 11.62 5.20 -23.52
C GLY A 712 12.25 4.30 -22.44
N ASP A 713 11.53 3.27 -21.99
CA ASP A 713 12.02 2.19 -21.12
C ASP A 713 12.89 1.20 -21.92
N ALA A 714 13.85 1.69 -22.69
CA ALA A 714 14.74 0.83 -23.46
C ALA A 714 15.71 0.08 -22.53
N VAL A 715 15.90 -1.21 -22.79
CA VAL A 715 16.84 -2.06 -22.04
C VAL A 715 18.27 -1.64 -22.38
N PRO A 716 19.20 -1.63 -21.40
CA PRO A 716 20.61 -1.39 -21.65
C PRO A 716 21.19 -2.32 -22.71
N ARG A 717 22.10 -1.82 -23.54
CA ARG A 717 22.79 -2.63 -24.56
C ARG A 717 24.27 -2.30 -24.65
N ILE A 718 25.07 -3.32 -24.93
CA ILE A 718 26.51 -3.19 -25.16
C ILE A 718 26.80 -3.50 -26.63
N GLU A 719 27.48 -2.59 -27.29
CA GLU A 719 27.92 -2.72 -28.68
C GLU A 719 29.45 -2.77 -28.72
N ARG A 720 30.00 -3.45 -29.72
CA ARG A 720 31.45 -3.49 -29.98
C ARG A 720 31.74 -2.63 -31.19
N THR A 721 32.68 -1.70 -31.06
CA THR A 721 33.10 -0.81 -32.15
C THR A 721 34.62 -0.66 -32.17
N LYS A 722 35.12 0.13 -33.12
CA LYS A 722 36.54 0.47 -33.23
C LYS A 722 36.76 1.97 -33.07
N THR A 723 37.87 2.33 -32.44
CA THR A 723 38.38 3.70 -32.44
C THR A 723 38.96 4.08 -33.82
N PRO A 724 39.21 5.36 -34.10
CA PRO A 724 39.86 5.80 -35.35
C PRO A 724 41.21 5.12 -35.64
N SER A 725 42.02 4.82 -34.62
CA SER A 725 43.28 4.07 -34.74
C SER A 725 43.08 2.56 -34.95
N GLY A 726 41.83 2.09 -34.88
CA GLY A 726 41.43 0.70 -35.15
C GLY A 726 41.39 -0.20 -33.92
N GLN A 727 41.50 0.34 -32.70
CA GLN A 727 41.42 -0.44 -31.46
C GLN A 727 39.98 -0.82 -31.12
N ASN A 728 39.78 -2.02 -30.57
CA ASN A 728 38.44 -2.49 -30.20
C ASN A 728 38.00 -1.87 -28.86
N VAL A 729 36.82 -1.28 -28.84
CA VAL A 729 36.22 -0.69 -27.63
C VAL A 729 34.75 -1.07 -27.50
N LEU A 730 34.24 -0.98 -26.28
CA LEU A 730 32.82 -1.23 -25.97
C LEU A 730 32.05 0.09 -25.92
N VAL A 731 30.79 0.09 -26.38
CA VAL A 731 29.86 1.19 -26.15
C VAL A 731 28.67 0.66 -25.37
N LEU A 732 28.50 1.13 -24.14
CA LEU A 732 27.34 0.82 -23.30
C LEU A 732 26.31 1.94 -23.44
N HIS A 733 25.11 1.60 -23.90
CA HIS A 733 23.97 2.51 -23.94
C HIS A 733 23.08 2.26 -22.71
N LEU A 734 22.91 3.28 -21.89
CA LEU A 734 22.05 3.30 -20.70
C LEU A 734 20.90 4.27 -20.91
N PHE A 735 19.72 3.93 -20.40
CA PHE A 735 18.52 4.76 -20.52
C PHE A 735 18.07 5.15 -19.10
N TRP A 736 18.01 6.47 -18.85
CA TRP A 736 17.74 7.07 -17.54
C TRP A 736 16.36 7.72 -17.47
#